data_AF-A0A521QZW5-F1
#
_entry.id   AF-A0A521QZW5-F1
#
_cell.length_a   1.000
_cell.length_b   1.000
_cell.length_c   1.000
_cell.angle_alpha   90.00
_cell.angle_beta   90.00
_cell.angle_gamma   90.00
#
_symmetry.space_group_name_H-M   'P 1'
#
loop_
_entity.id
_entity.type
_entity.pdbx_description
1 polymer ?
#
loop_
_entity_poly.entity_id
_entity_poly.type
_entity_poly.pdbx_seq_one_letter_code
_entity_poly.pdbx_strand_id
1 'polypeptide(L)'
;MINQTLATLAFNQAGMNAMGAASGQLATRWGEALPTYDAAAMTLTLAGPARWMAPIGGSFQWHKFGVSLRDASGARLDGIVAVFRFHPQAALRVRRLIGQRYDERTDGRASRPVPWFAAIRGGEAPAEMPDIKPNDPPLAPTSADVGAPLTHGTLSFHDERGLIIDPVAVAAMFRDLLSDGFPALLNPSTGSAADLNASGNPGGLGRIAGLATGTRLHIVDMFGGAWANPATGAGLRIGTSGSPLGAGPHDWTSGTLQSTVSGVSNLRFGFSPEGALGTAQLSIPNFPTTPFPSGSSTPTLGRQFFRVVAVDLGLHLLGNRGSSTVEGVVGADGATQLEPEPLVRDGDTLQATVDGQATMGAVTEIGAQTGLVLAVSPTISTSVAFPANRNVRWPTVPAPIGTAEDLSAEQSARARNEATAAYVDATNDVVVTWPIGALPTEAHVRVFPRVDPGPAVVQLSELDFALRGEGGSGIAASTGLSVLLRDPYRVGSGSRPQAPELRFDLLIATRGPAGARSRVLGGLSAQVGIGGTAPVRPPATNVLAQVPLDQRGLSPAPLLGLVPTAPASGSDPVLSALGEAAPRESPRFRTMARTDSLVAGHDGGAPGNWAALVSPGFLDARSVRGDARLGNPGNDAGPEDHAPGLVFRGRLGTDLARAALRRTHHLVRRLPELNAERWADPAAGTGTIAGAVLQNIAEIVESPELSLVPETVVRGLPANWTGLVNAVSPFLPPSMGSLLTSVPAPAAGDRWVAEVRREAFAAKQGRRDSQWALLWALSHARTLVYIETPLFGATAAGTAPHEVDLVALLVARLTAEKDLRVIVSVPKRIPFGPGYESFAQRHYVSRNAAVDALRAADPKRVVVYHPVGFPGRQEIVRGALVTVDDVWALSGTSSFSRRGLTFDGSIDVCFIDRQLRDGVSAAIADRRRLAMARTLGVAPPLAGETPAANWVRSLQMRSAFELFREIVGRGGDGLVEPLWRGLPEADLPALDARIADPDGRGFPAISGIFASVLAGLGSARV
;
A
#
# COMPACT_ATOMS: atom_id res chain seq x y z
N MET A 1 9.76 34.34 -11.06
CA MET A 1 8.78 35.17 -10.33
C MET A 1 8.31 36.26 -11.27
N ILE A 2 6.99 36.44 -11.45
CA ILE A 2 6.41 37.50 -12.30
C ILE A 2 6.38 38.79 -11.48
N ASN A 3 6.78 39.92 -12.08
CA ASN A 3 6.72 41.24 -11.48
C ASN A 3 5.25 41.59 -11.13
N GLN A 4 4.96 41.78 -9.86
CA GLN A 4 3.61 42.01 -9.33
C GLN A 4 2.94 43.23 -9.96
N THR A 5 3.70 44.29 -10.25
CA THR A 5 3.19 45.50 -10.92
C THR A 5 2.74 45.20 -12.35
N LEU A 6 3.49 44.39 -13.10
CA LEU A 6 3.11 43.96 -14.45
C LEU A 6 1.87 43.05 -14.43
N ALA A 7 1.77 42.16 -13.45
CA ALA A 7 0.60 41.31 -13.28
C ALA A 7 -0.66 42.14 -12.98
N THR A 8 -0.58 43.09 -12.03
CA THR A 8 -1.69 44.00 -11.71
C THR A 8 -2.11 44.83 -12.92
N LEU A 9 -1.16 45.36 -13.70
CA LEU A 9 -1.45 46.15 -14.89
C LEU A 9 -2.15 45.30 -15.96
N ALA A 10 -1.70 44.06 -16.17
CA ALA A 10 -2.34 43.11 -17.08
C ALA A 10 -3.77 42.76 -16.65
N PHE A 11 -4.01 42.53 -15.36
CA PHE A 11 -5.37 42.29 -14.84
C PHE A 11 -6.27 43.51 -14.96
N ASN A 12 -5.76 44.72 -14.73
CA ASN A 12 -6.54 45.95 -14.89
C ASN A 12 -6.91 46.23 -16.36
N GLN A 13 -6.05 45.87 -17.31
CA GLN A 13 -6.29 46.08 -18.73
C GLN A 13 -7.11 44.98 -19.40
N ALA A 14 -6.81 43.71 -19.10
CA ALA A 14 -7.37 42.55 -19.79
C ALA A 14 -8.29 41.70 -18.91
N GLY A 15 -8.50 42.05 -17.64
CA GLY A 15 -9.32 41.28 -16.71
C GLY A 15 -8.81 39.84 -16.59
N MET A 16 -9.74 38.88 -16.60
CA MET A 16 -9.38 37.46 -16.55
C MET A 16 -8.66 36.96 -17.82
N ASN A 17 -8.76 37.67 -18.96
CA ASN A 17 -8.03 37.30 -20.18
C ASN A 17 -6.50 37.39 -19.97
N ALA A 18 -6.03 38.16 -18.99
CA ALA A 18 -4.62 38.23 -18.62
C ALA A 18 -4.03 36.88 -18.18
N MET A 19 -4.88 35.94 -17.73
CA MET A 19 -4.48 34.58 -17.36
C MET A 19 -4.45 33.60 -18.54
N GLY A 20 -4.86 34.01 -19.75
CA GLY A 20 -4.96 33.15 -20.93
C GLY A 20 -5.80 31.90 -20.69
N ALA A 21 -5.36 30.75 -21.21
CA ALA A 21 -6.04 29.46 -21.05
C ALA A 21 -6.24 29.03 -19.58
N ALA A 22 -5.50 29.60 -18.63
CA ALA A 22 -5.69 29.30 -17.21
C ALA A 22 -6.87 30.07 -16.59
N SER A 23 -7.47 31.05 -17.26
CA SER A 23 -8.41 32.01 -16.65
C SER A 23 -9.61 31.38 -15.95
N GLY A 24 -10.12 30.25 -16.47
CA GLY A 24 -11.37 29.64 -16.03
C GLY A 24 -12.62 30.25 -16.66
N GLN A 25 -12.46 31.16 -17.62
CA GLN A 25 -13.59 31.70 -18.39
C GLN A 25 -14.23 30.63 -19.27
N LEU A 26 -15.53 30.78 -19.51
CA LEU A 26 -16.36 29.81 -20.22
C LEU A 26 -16.99 30.44 -21.48
N ALA A 27 -17.17 29.62 -22.51
CA ALA A 27 -17.86 30.00 -23.74
C ALA A 27 -19.38 29.80 -23.62
N THR A 28 -20.17 30.71 -24.20
CA THR A 28 -21.63 30.57 -24.27
C THR A 28 -22.10 29.80 -25.50
N ARG A 29 -21.23 29.56 -26.48
CA ARG A 29 -21.50 28.74 -27.67
C ARG A 29 -20.55 27.56 -27.72
N TRP A 30 -21.10 26.35 -27.82
CA TRP A 30 -20.31 25.11 -27.89
C TRP A 30 -20.30 24.48 -29.28
N GLY A 31 -21.26 24.82 -30.15
CA GLY A 31 -21.34 24.26 -31.49
C GLY A 31 -21.76 25.27 -32.54
N GLU A 32 -21.47 24.95 -33.79
CA GLU A 32 -21.98 25.70 -34.94
C GLU A 32 -23.45 25.40 -35.22
N ALA A 33 -23.92 24.20 -34.88
CA ALA A 33 -25.30 23.73 -35.04
C ALA A 33 -25.86 23.14 -33.74
N LEU A 34 -27.16 22.79 -33.73
CA LEU A 34 -27.80 22.10 -32.61
C LEU A 34 -27.40 20.60 -32.63
N PRO A 35 -26.76 20.09 -31.56
CA PRO A 35 -26.41 18.68 -31.50
C PRO A 35 -27.60 17.80 -31.12
N THR A 36 -27.51 16.51 -31.47
CA THR A 36 -28.40 15.46 -30.97
C THR A 36 -27.82 14.83 -29.70
N TYR A 37 -28.66 14.59 -28.70
CA TYR A 37 -28.27 13.94 -27.44
C TYR A 37 -28.64 12.46 -27.43
N ASP A 38 -27.67 11.61 -27.08
CA ASP A 38 -27.89 10.19 -26.77
C ASP A 38 -27.74 9.99 -25.26
N ALA A 39 -28.85 9.68 -24.59
CA ALA A 39 -28.88 9.49 -23.14
C ALA A 39 -28.23 8.18 -22.68
N ALA A 40 -28.26 7.12 -23.49
CA ALA A 40 -27.67 5.83 -23.14
C ALA A 40 -26.14 5.89 -23.25
N ALA A 41 -25.64 6.52 -24.31
CA ALA A 41 -24.21 6.73 -24.51
C ALA A 41 -23.65 7.92 -23.71
N MET A 42 -24.51 8.83 -23.24
CA MET A 42 -24.15 10.12 -22.64
C MET A 42 -23.26 10.96 -23.56
N THR A 43 -23.69 11.13 -24.82
CA THR A 43 -22.92 11.87 -25.84
C THR A 43 -23.76 12.90 -26.58
N LEU A 44 -23.10 13.90 -27.17
CA LEU A 44 -23.69 14.85 -28.09
C LEU A 44 -23.07 14.68 -29.48
N THR A 45 -23.86 14.73 -30.55
CA THR A 45 -23.33 14.62 -31.92
C THR A 45 -23.77 15.80 -32.77
N LEU A 46 -22.83 16.43 -33.47
CA LEU A 46 -23.11 17.40 -34.52
C LEU A 46 -23.22 16.71 -35.87
N ALA A 47 -24.20 17.11 -36.69
CA ALA A 47 -24.37 16.61 -38.05
C ALA A 47 -23.56 17.44 -39.06
N GLY A 48 -23.12 16.78 -40.14
CA GLY A 48 -22.43 17.45 -41.24
C GLY A 48 -21.07 18.05 -40.84
N PRO A 49 -20.62 19.14 -41.49
CA PRO A 49 -19.32 19.74 -41.24
C PRO A 49 -19.26 20.65 -40.00
N ALA A 50 -20.35 20.76 -39.23
CA ALA A 50 -20.46 21.66 -38.09
C ALA A 50 -19.46 21.27 -36.97
N ARG A 51 -18.72 22.26 -36.47
CA ARG A 51 -17.64 22.06 -35.50
C ARG A 51 -18.06 22.34 -34.07
N TRP A 52 -17.43 21.62 -33.14
CA TRP A 52 -17.42 21.94 -31.72
C TRP A 52 -16.48 23.11 -31.44
N MET A 53 -16.84 23.92 -30.44
CA MET A 53 -16.05 25.04 -29.91
C MET A 53 -15.53 24.69 -28.51
N ALA A 54 -14.36 25.19 -28.16
CA ALA A 54 -13.76 24.97 -26.84
C ALA A 54 -14.61 25.63 -25.73
N PRO A 55 -15.20 24.86 -24.79
CA PRO A 55 -16.06 25.41 -23.75
C PRO A 55 -15.30 26.22 -22.70
N ILE A 56 -13.98 26.01 -22.61
CA ILE A 56 -13.02 26.61 -21.69
C ILE A 56 -11.63 26.58 -22.36
N GLY A 57 -10.63 27.30 -21.85
CA GLY A 57 -9.26 27.23 -22.35
C GLY A 57 -8.55 25.93 -21.97
N GLY A 58 -7.70 25.42 -22.86
CA GLY A 58 -7.02 24.15 -22.65
C GLY A 58 -6.07 23.73 -23.77
N SER A 59 -5.77 22.43 -23.80
CA SER A 59 -4.91 21.79 -24.80
C SER A 59 -5.69 20.75 -25.60
N PHE A 60 -5.62 20.82 -26.92
CA PHE A 60 -6.26 19.91 -27.85
C PHE A 60 -5.22 18.96 -28.46
N GLN A 61 -5.47 17.65 -28.42
CA GLN A 61 -4.51 16.63 -28.84
C GLN A 61 -5.22 15.44 -29.47
N TRP A 62 -4.65 14.90 -30.53
CA TRP A 62 -5.18 13.70 -31.20
C TRP A 62 -4.47 12.43 -30.71
N HIS A 63 -5.27 11.40 -30.44
CA HIS A 63 -4.81 10.10 -29.96
C HIS A 63 -5.40 8.99 -30.83
N LYS A 64 -4.55 8.06 -31.27
CA LYS A 64 -4.98 6.81 -31.95
C LYS A 64 -5.05 5.63 -31.00
N PHE A 65 -4.24 5.67 -29.94
CA PHE A 65 -4.12 4.61 -28.95
C PHE A 65 -3.97 5.21 -27.55
N GLY A 66 -4.26 4.43 -26.53
CA GLY A 66 -3.90 4.76 -25.14
C GLY A 66 -4.71 5.89 -24.51
N VAL A 67 -5.90 6.20 -25.05
CA VAL A 67 -6.82 7.16 -24.42
C VAL A 67 -7.35 6.55 -23.12
N SER A 68 -7.25 7.31 -22.04
CA SER A 68 -7.67 6.88 -20.70
C SER A 68 -9.12 7.21 -20.36
N LEU A 69 -9.87 7.69 -21.35
CA LEU A 69 -11.26 8.11 -21.21
C LEU A 69 -12.18 6.91 -21.44
N ARG A 70 -13.27 6.86 -20.69
CA ARG A 70 -14.22 5.74 -20.71
C ARG A 70 -15.61 6.19 -21.12
N ASP A 71 -16.32 5.33 -21.85
CA ASP A 71 -17.73 5.55 -22.18
C ASP A 71 -18.68 5.18 -21.03
N ALA A 72 -19.99 5.26 -21.28
CA ALA A 72 -21.05 4.98 -20.33
C ALA A 72 -21.10 3.51 -19.84
N SER A 73 -20.48 2.58 -20.58
CA SER A 73 -20.33 1.18 -20.17
C SER A 73 -19.06 0.93 -19.34
N GLY A 74 -18.21 1.96 -19.16
CA GLY A 74 -16.90 1.83 -18.54
C GLY A 74 -15.83 1.27 -19.47
N ALA A 75 -16.15 0.98 -20.73
CA ALA A 75 -15.18 0.61 -21.76
C ALA A 75 -14.33 1.83 -22.15
N ARG A 76 -13.11 1.58 -22.62
CA ARG A 76 -12.22 2.66 -23.09
C ARG A 76 -12.74 3.21 -24.40
N LEU A 77 -12.47 4.49 -24.64
CA LEU A 77 -12.63 5.05 -25.97
C LEU A 77 -11.54 4.50 -26.90
N ASP A 78 -11.97 3.73 -27.89
CA ASP A 78 -11.10 3.16 -28.93
C ASP A 78 -11.16 3.96 -30.23
N GLY A 79 -10.15 3.74 -31.09
CA GLY A 79 -10.01 4.41 -32.37
C GLY A 79 -9.33 5.78 -32.29
N ILE A 80 -9.47 6.58 -33.35
CA ILE A 80 -8.95 7.94 -33.40
C ILE A 80 -9.87 8.87 -32.61
N VAL A 81 -9.33 9.47 -31.55
CA VAL A 81 -10.04 10.35 -30.63
C VAL A 81 -9.31 11.68 -30.52
N ALA A 82 -10.03 12.78 -30.69
CA ALA A 82 -9.52 14.09 -30.34
C ALA A 82 -9.82 14.35 -28.86
N VAL A 83 -8.80 14.59 -28.06
CA VAL A 83 -8.91 14.86 -26.63
C VAL A 83 -8.64 16.34 -26.39
N PHE A 84 -9.66 17.06 -25.94
CA PHE A 84 -9.54 18.40 -25.42
C PHE A 84 -9.42 18.35 -23.90
N ARG A 85 -8.21 18.57 -23.38
CA ARG A 85 -7.94 18.65 -21.95
C ARG A 85 -8.08 20.08 -21.48
N PHE A 86 -8.90 20.31 -20.46
CA PHE A 86 -9.03 21.62 -19.85
C PHE A 86 -7.72 22.01 -19.16
N HIS A 87 -7.38 23.30 -19.16
CA HIS A 87 -6.21 23.74 -18.43
C HIS A 87 -6.35 23.36 -16.93
N PRO A 88 -5.36 22.68 -16.30
CA PRO A 88 -5.54 22.13 -14.96
C PRO A 88 -5.97 23.16 -13.90
N GLN A 89 -5.42 24.37 -13.95
CA GLN A 89 -5.82 25.45 -13.04
C GLN A 89 -7.25 25.97 -13.31
N ALA A 90 -7.69 25.94 -14.56
CA ALA A 90 -9.05 26.32 -14.93
C ALA A 90 -10.05 25.27 -14.42
N ALA A 91 -9.77 23.98 -14.61
CA ALA A 91 -10.58 22.88 -14.08
C ALA A 91 -10.69 22.91 -12.55
N LEU A 92 -9.58 23.17 -11.83
CA LEU A 92 -9.60 23.30 -10.37
C LEU A 92 -10.41 24.51 -9.88
N ARG A 93 -10.34 25.65 -10.59
CA ARG A 93 -11.18 26.82 -10.31
C ARG A 93 -12.65 26.51 -10.50
N VAL A 94 -13.03 25.95 -11.65
CA VAL A 94 -14.41 25.55 -11.95
C VAL A 94 -14.91 24.55 -10.90
N ARG A 95 -14.11 23.55 -10.52
CA ARG A 95 -14.45 22.60 -9.45
C ARG A 95 -14.77 23.29 -8.12
N ARG A 96 -13.96 24.27 -7.72
CA ARG A 96 -14.21 25.06 -6.50
C ARG A 96 -15.52 25.83 -6.59
N LEU A 97 -15.80 26.48 -7.72
CA LEU A 97 -17.03 27.25 -7.92
C LEU A 97 -18.27 26.35 -7.93
N ILE A 98 -18.21 25.19 -8.56
CA ILE A 98 -19.26 24.17 -8.55
C ILE A 98 -19.53 23.69 -7.12
N GLY A 99 -18.48 23.35 -6.36
CA GLY A 99 -18.62 22.92 -4.97
C GLY A 99 -19.25 23.97 -4.07
N GLN A 100 -18.85 25.23 -4.21
CA GLN A 100 -19.44 26.33 -3.46
C GLN A 100 -20.91 26.57 -3.86
N ARG A 101 -21.20 26.57 -5.17
CA ARG A 101 -22.52 26.92 -5.71
C ARG A 101 -23.58 25.84 -5.47
N TYR A 102 -23.22 24.56 -5.56
CA TYR A 102 -24.20 23.46 -5.53
C TYR A 102 -24.09 22.53 -4.32
N ASP A 103 -22.98 22.58 -3.58
CA ASP A 103 -22.70 21.64 -2.50
C ASP A 103 -22.37 22.34 -1.15
N GLU A 104 -22.38 23.68 -1.07
CA GLU A 104 -21.96 24.47 0.11
C GLU A 104 -20.52 24.16 0.58
N ARG A 105 -19.66 23.67 -0.32
CA ARG A 105 -18.29 23.24 0.01
C ARG A 105 -17.28 24.37 -0.10
N THR A 106 -16.36 24.45 0.87
CA THR A 106 -15.27 25.45 0.90
C THR A 106 -13.88 24.86 0.73
N ASP A 107 -13.76 23.54 0.68
CA ASP A 107 -12.49 22.80 0.59
C ASP A 107 -11.95 22.65 -0.84
N GLY A 108 -12.57 23.32 -1.82
CA GLY A 108 -12.14 23.31 -3.23
C GLY A 108 -12.50 22.03 -3.98
N ARG A 109 -13.51 21.30 -3.51
CA ARG A 109 -14.00 20.04 -4.09
C ARG A 109 -15.50 20.13 -4.38
N ALA A 110 -16.01 19.22 -5.21
CA ALA A 110 -17.41 19.15 -5.58
C ALA A 110 -17.94 17.71 -5.44
N SER A 111 -19.14 17.56 -4.91
CA SER A 111 -19.83 16.26 -4.81
C SER A 111 -20.29 15.76 -6.18
N ARG A 112 -20.50 16.68 -7.12
CA ARG A 112 -20.85 16.39 -8.52
C ARG A 112 -19.60 16.22 -9.37
N PRO A 113 -19.56 15.25 -10.30
CA PRO A 113 -18.47 15.13 -11.26
C PRO A 113 -18.27 16.41 -12.09
N VAL A 114 -17.02 16.85 -12.19
CA VAL A 114 -16.63 18.08 -12.92
C VAL A 114 -15.85 17.68 -14.16
N PRO A 115 -16.12 18.28 -15.34
CA PRO A 115 -15.39 17.99 -16.56
C PRO A 115 -13.92 18.45 -16.47
N TRP A 116 -13.01 17.55 -16.87
CA TRP A 116 -11.59 17.82 -17.09
C TRP A 116 -11.18 17.58 -18.53
N PHE A 117 -11.91 16.72 -19.24
CA PHE A 117 -11.66 16.37 -20.62
C PHE A 117 -12.96 16.41 -21.41
N ALA A 118 -12.85 16.80 -22.67
CA ALA A 118 -13.81 16.53 -23.71
C ALA A 118 -13.16 15.59 -24.74
N ALA A 119 -13.84 14.52 -25.13
CA ALA A 119 -13.41 13.64 -26.20
C ALA A 119 -14.32 13.82 -27.40
N ILE A 120 -13.74 13.91 -28.60
CA ILE A 120 -14.50 14.00 -29.86
C ILE A 120 -14.09 12.82 -30.75
N ARG A 121 -15.07 12.00 -31.11
CA ARG A 121 -14.91 10.84 -32.00
C ARG A 121 -15.55 11.10 -33.36
N GLY A 122 -14.98 10.49 -34.40
CA GLY A 122 -15.47 10.65 -35.78
C GLY A 122 -15.23 12.05 -36.36
N GLY A 123 -14.25 12.80 -35.83
CA GLY A 123 -13.83 14.09 -36.37
C GLY A 123 -12.77 13.98 -37.47
N GLU A 124 -12.36 15.13 -38.01
CA GLU A 124 -11.34 15.24 -39.05
C GLU A 124 -9.94 15.09 -38.46
N ALA A 125 -9.44 13.85 -38.44
CA ALA A 125 -8.11 13.55 -37.92
C ALA A 125 -7.00 14.15 -38.82
N PRO A 126 -5.89 14.64 -38.24
CA PRO A 126 -4.71 15.04 -39.01
C PRO A 126 -4.20 13.90 -39.91
N ALA A 127 -3.63 14.25 -41.06
CA ALA A 127 -3.18 13.30 -42.09
C ALA A 127 -2.10 12.34 -41.58
N GLU A 128 -1.39 12.69 -40.51
CA GLU A 128 -0.35 11.91 -39.86
C GLU A 128 -0.91 10.80 -38.95
N MET A 129 -2.19 10.87 -38.54
CA MET A 129 -2.77 9.92 -37.59
C MET A 129 -2.75 8.46 -38.06
N PRO A 130 -3.04 8.12 -39.34
CA PRO A 130 -2.95 6.75 -39.83
C PRO A 130 -1.58 6.10 -39.62
N ASP A 131 -0.50 6.88 -39.65
CA ASP A 131 0.88 6.37 -39.56
C ASP A 131 1.37 6.15 -38.13
N ILE A 132 0.69 6.72 -37.13
CA ILE A 132 1.02 6.53 -35.71
C ILE A 132 0.86 5.06 -35.33
N LYS A 133 1.90 4.50 -34.69
CA LYS A 133 1.91 3.14 -34.10
C LYS A 133 1.61 3.19 -32.59
N PRO A 134 1.21 2.07 -31.96
CA PRO A 134 0.87 2.04 -30.53
C PRO A 134 1.93 2.59 -29.57
N ASN A 135 3.21 2.54 -29.94
CA ASN A 135 4.32 2.97 -29.11
C ASN A 135 4.84 4.38 -29.43
N ASP A 136 4.30 5.02 -30.47
CA ASP A 136 4.69 6.39 -30.85
C ASP A 136 4.06 7.39 -29.86
N PRO A 137 4.74 8.51 -29.57
CA PRO A 137 4.11 9.58 -28.81
C PRO A 137 2.87 10.11 -29.56
N PRO A 138 1.82 10.54 -28.86
CA PRO A 138 0.72 11.25 -29.50
C PRO A 138 1.23 12.54 -30.16
N LEU A 139 0.48 13.06 -31.15
CA LEU A 139 0.80 14.33 -31.78
C LEU A 139 0.93 15.44 -30.74
N ALA A 140 1.78 16.43 -30.97
CA ALA A 140 1.97 17.52 -30.02
C ALA A 140 0.63 18.24 -29.75
N PRO A 141 0.31 18.55 -28.49
CA PRO A 141 -0.92 19.26 -28.17
C PRO A 141 -0.87 20.70 -28.72
N THR A 142 -1.99 21.17 -29.27
CA THR A 142 -2.20 22.57 -29.65
C THR A 142 -2.97 23.30 -28.56
N SER A 143 -2.60 24.55 -28.26
CA SER A 143 -3.41 25.39 -27.36
C SER A 143 -4.74 25.72 -28.03
N ALA A 144 -5.84 25.66 -27.27
CA ALA A 144 -7.13 26.18 -27.71
C ALA A 144 -7.66 27.15 -26.66
N ASP A 145 -7.85 28.39 -27.07
CA ASP A 145 -8.48 29.42 -26.25
C ASP A 145 -9.99 29.14 -26.13
N VAL A 146 -10.62 29.77 -25.13
CA VAL A 146 -12.08 29.69 -24.94
C VAL A 146 -12.77 30.08 -26.25
N GLY A 147 -13.75 29.28 -26.69
CA GLY A 147 -14.52 29.52 -27.91
C GLY A 147 -13.80 29.19 -29.23
N ALA A 148 -12.55 28.74 -29.21
CA ALA A 148 -11.84 28.34 -30.42
C ALA A 148 -12.48 27.10 -31.07
N PRO A 149 -12.54 27.01 -32.42
CA PRO A 149 -13.04 25.83 -33.10
C PRO A 149 -12.11 24.63 -32.87
N LEU A 150 -12.72 23.47 -32.60
CA LEU A 150 -12.06 22.18 -32.42
C LEU A 150 -12.23 21.33 -33.69
N THR A 151 -13.17 20.37 -33.69
CA THR A 151 -13.49 19.49 -34.83
C THR A 151 -14.99 19.13 -34.80
N HIS A 152 -15.51 18.53 -35.88
CA HIS A 152 -16.84 17.90 -35.91
C HIS A 152 -16.84 16.51 -35.23
N GLY A 153 -18.02 15.92 -35.04
CA GLY A 153 -18.19 14.54 -34.56
C GLY A 153 -19.02 14.41 -33.27
N THR A 154 -18.82 13.29 -32.58
CA THR A 154 -19.51 12.94 -31.31
C THR A 154 -18.66 13.32 -30.11
N LEU A 155 -19.18 14.24 -29.29
CA LEU A 155 -18.59 14.78 -28.07
C LEU A 155 -19.06 14.01 -26.81
N SER A 156 -18.12 13.72 -25.91
CA SER A 156 -18.39 13.30 -24.53
C SER A 156 -17.51 14.07 -23.54
N PHE A 157 -18.01 14.32 -22.32
CA PHE A 157 -17.23 14.92 -21.24
C PHE A 157 -16.80 13.86 -20.23
N HIS A 158 -15.62 14.05 -19.64
CA HIS A 158 -15.04 13.14 -18.66
C HIS A 158 -14.44 13.89 -17.49
N ASP A 159 -14.48 13.28 -16.32
CA ASP A 159 -13.85 13.82 -15.10
C ASP A 159 -12.34 13.58 -15.05
N GLU A 160 -11.70 13.95 -13.93
CA GLU A 160 -10.26 13.76 -13.71
C GLU A 160 -9.82 12.29 -13.81
N ARG A 161 -10.69 11.34 -13.45
CA ARG A 161 -10.44 9.89 -13.56
C ARG A 161 -10.70 9.35 -14.97
N GLY A 162 -11.19 10.18 -15.89
CA GLY A 162 -11.55 9.79 -17.25
C GLY A 162 -12.94 9.15 -17.37
N LEU A 163 -13.76 9.20 -16.32
CA LEU A 163 -15.11 8.66 -16.32
C LEU A 163 -16.09 9.64 -16.94
N ILE A 164 -16.95 9.15 -17.83
CA ILE A 164 -17.94 9.95 -18.55
C ILE A 164 -18.93 10.68 -17.64
N ILE A 165 -19.29 11.88 -18.04
CA ILE A 165 -20.26 12.79 -17.43
C ILE A 165 -21.34 13.09 -18.46
N ASP A 166 -22.60 13.17 -18.04
CA ASP A 166 -23.71 13.59 -18.92
C ASP A 166 -23.43 15.01 -19.49
N PRO A 167 -23.25 15.15 -20.82
CA PRO A 167 -22.88 16.41 -21.44
C PRO A 167 -23.98 17.49 -21.33
N VAL A 168 -25.26 17.09 -21.23
CA VAL A 168 -26.37 18.03 -21.01
C VAL A 168 -26.34 18.57 -19.59
N ALA A 169 -25.94 17.75 -18.61
CA ALA A 169 -25.74 18.22 -17.24
C ALA A 169 -24.55 19.18 -17.12
N VAL A 170 -23.45 18.93 -17.86
CA VAL A 170 -22.34 19.89 -17.96
C VAL A 170 -22.81 21.22 -18.54
N ALA A 171 -23.63 21.18 -19.61
CA ALA A 171 -24.20 22.37 -20.22
C ALA A 171 -25.11 23.15 -19.24
N ALA A 172 -25.96 22.44 -18.49
CA ALA A 172 -26.83 23.04 -17.49
C ALA A 172 -26.03 23.73 -16.37
N MET A 173 -24.96 23.10 -15.87
CA MET A 173 -24.06 23.71 -14.87
C MET A 173 -23.37 24.95 -15.42
N PHE A 174 -22.77 24.87 -16.61
CA PHE A 174 -22.04 26.02 -17.18
C PHE A 174 -22.99 27.17 -17.50
N ARG A 175 -24.23 26.89 -17.93
CA ARG A 175 -25.26 27.91 -18.15
C ARG A 175 -25.56 28.66 -16.85
N ASP A 176 -25.83 27.92 -15.78
CA ASP A 176 -26.17 28.49 -14.48
C ASP A 176 -24.99 29.26 -13.84
N LEU A 177 -23.76 28.76 -13.99
CA LEU A 177 -22.55 29.49 -13.61
C LEU A 177 -22.40 30.81 -14.38
N LEU A 178 -22.83 30.89 -15.64
CA LEU A 178 -22.70 32.11 -16.45
C LEU A 178 -23.87 33.08 -16.28
N SER A 179 -25.09 32.58 -16.08
CA SER A 179 -26.30 33.42 -16.05
C SER A 179 -26.54 34.08 -14.70
N ASP A 180 -26.32 33.36 -13.61
CA ASP A 180 -26.72 33.80 -12.27
C ASP A 180 -25.61 33.62 -11.22
N GLY A 181 -24.75 32.61 -11.35
CA GLY A 181 -23.66 32.40 -10.40
C GLY A 181 -22.54 33.42 -10.53
N PHE A 182 -21.78 33.33 -11.61
CA PHE A 182 -20.56 34.11 -11.80
C PHE A 182 -20.53 34.69 -13.23
N PRO A 183 -21.33 35.73 -13.53
CA PRO A 183 -21.36 36.34 -14.86
C PRO A 183 -20.00 36.81 -15.36
N ALA A 184 -19.06 37.12 -14.45
CA ALA A 184 -17.68 37.45 -14.77
C ALA A 184 -16.92 36.33 -15.52
N LEU A 185 -17.34 35.06 -15.40
CA LEU A 185 -16.74 33.93 -16.14
C LEU A 185 -17.00 34.00 -17.65
N LEU A 186 -17.98 34.81 -18.09
CA LEU A 186 -18.29 34.98 -19.50
C LEU A 186 -17.08 35.53 -20.24
N ASN A 187 -16.59 34.81 -21.25
CA ASN A 187 -15.65 35.40 -22.19
C ASN A 187 -16.42 36.19 -23.28
N PRO A 188 -16.27 37.53 -23.34
CA PRO A 188 -17.07 38.39 -24.21
C PRO A 188 -16.81 38.15 -25.71
N SER A 189 -15.72 37.50 -26.10
CA SER A 189 -15.38 37.24 -27.52
C SER A 189 -15.89 35.89 -28.03
N THR A 190 -16.62 35.11 -27.23
CA THR A 190 -16.91 33.69 -27.49
C THR A 190 -18.40 33.37 -27.63
N GLY A 191 -19.21 34.41 -27.81
CA GLY A 191 -20.67 34.35 -27.96
C GLY A 191 -21.34 35.55 -27.28
N SER A 192 -22.67 35.50 -27.17
CA SER A 192 -23.48 36.55 -26.55
C SER A 192 -24.27 36.01 -25.35
N ALA A 193 -24.78 36.91 -24.49
CA ALA A 193 -25.70 36.51 -23.42
C ALA A 193 -26.97 35.83 -23.96
N ALA A 194 -27.36 36.09 -25.21
CA ALA A 194 -28.51 35.43 -25.84
C ALA A 194 -28.29 33.92 -26.05
N ASP A 195 -27.05 33.45 -26.12
CA ASP A 195 -26.72 32.04 -26.24
C ASP A 195 -26.98 31.24 -24.95
N LEU A 196 -27.21 31.91 -23.82
CA LEU A 196 -27.64 31.30 -22.57
C LEU A 196 -29.15 30.98 -22.55
N ASN A 197 -29.93 31.55 -23.48
CA ASN A 197 -31.37 31.37 -23.55
C ASN A 197 -31.76 30.06 -24.26
N ALA A 198 -32.82 29.42 -23.81
CA ALA A 198 -33.36 28.20 -24.42
C ALA A 198 -33.93 28.42 -25.84
N SER A 199 -34.15 29.68 -26.25
CA SER A 199 -34.54 30.08 -27.62
C SER A 199 -33.38 30.66 -28.43
N GLY A 200 -32.15 30.66 -27.89
CA GLY A 200 -30.96 31.22 -28.51
C GLY A 200 -30.45 30.42 -29.71
N ASN A 201 -29.21 30.71 -30.13
CA ASN A 201 -28.60 30.09 -31.30
C ASN A 201 -28.57 28.55 -31.19
N PRO A 202 -28.71 27.80 -32.30
CA PRO A 202 -28.76 26.34 -32.31
C PRO A 202 -27.65 25.63 -31.51
N GLY A 203 -26.40 26.11 -31.57
CA GLY A 203 -25.28 25.57 -30.78
C GLY A 203 -24.93 26.36 -29.50
N GLY A 204 -25.84 27.25 -29.07
CA GLY A 204 -25.75 28.01 -27.84
C GLY A 204 -26.01 27.12 -26.61
N LEU A 205 -25.35 27.46 -25.50
CA LEU A 205 -25.37 26.70 -24.26
C LEU A 205 -26.78 26.51 -23.69
N GLY A 206 -27.66 27.52 -23.84
CA GLY A 206 -29.05 27.48 -23.42
C GLY A 206 -29.87 26.40 -24.14
N ARG A 207 -29.65 26.23 -25.45
CA ARG A 207 -30.29 25.18 -26.28
C ARG A 207 -29.79 23.79 -25.90
N ILE A 208 -28.47 23.64 -25.74
CA ILE A 208 -27.85 22.36 -25.38
C ILE A 208 -28.30 21.90 -23.99
N ALA A 209 -28.32 22.81 -23.01
CA ALA A 209 -28.82 22.55 -21.66
C ALA A 209 -30.32 22.18 -21.62
N GLY A 210 -31.07 22.48 -22.69
CA GLY A 210 -32.49 22.15 -22.85
C GLY A 210 -32.77 20.83 -23.58
N LEU A 211 -31.74 20.09 -24.03
CA LEU A 211 -31.92 18.84 -24.77
C LEU A 211 -32.48 17.69 -23.92
N ALA A 212 -32.30 17.74 -22.60
CA ALA A 212 -32.86 16.79 -21.65
C ALA A 212 -33.07 17.45 -20.29
N THR A 213 -33.95 16.86 -19.47
CA THR A 213 -34.25 17.34 -18.12
C THR A 213 -34.16 16.19 -17.09
N GLY A 214 -34.31 16.51 -15.80
CA GLY A 214 -34.34 15.54 -14.71
C GLY A 214 -32.96 15.19 -14.15
N THR A 215 -32.85 14.09 -13.43
CA THR A 215 -31.60 13.67 -12.76
C THR A 215 -31.09 12.36 -13.36
N ARG A 216 -29.84 12.36 -13.79
CA ARG A 216 -29.13 11.19 -14.32
C ARG A 216 -28.20 10.61 -13.26
N LEU A 217 -28.21 9.30 -13.15
CA LEU A 217 -27.38 8.52 -12.23
C LEU A 217 -26.43 7.63 -13.03
N HIS A 218 -25.15 7.68 -12.71
CA HIS A 218 -24.14 6.75 -13.23
C HIS A 218 -23.64 5.90 -12.06
N ILE A 219 -23.80 4.57 -12.13
CA ILE A 219 -23.34 3.65 -11.08
C ILE A 219 -22.08 2.95 -11.56
N VAL A 220 -21.02 3.03 -10.75
CA VAL A 220 -19.72 2.42 -11.05
C VAL A 220 -19.23 1.54 -9.91
N ASP A 221 -18.34 0.60 -10.21
CA ASP A 221 -17.51 -0.07 -9.21
C ASP A 221 -16.43 0.88 -8.65
N MET A 222 -15.68 0.44 -7.63
CA MET A 222 -14.58 1.21 -7.04
C MET A 222 -13.45 1.52 -8.04
N PHE A 223 -13.17 0.61 -8.96
CA PHE A 223 -12.15 0.78 -10.01
C PHE A 223 -12.61 1.75 -11.12
N GLY A 224 -13.89 2.12 -11.16
CA GLY A 224 -14.49 2.99 -12.18
C GLY A 224 -15.03 2.23 -13.40
N GLY A 225 -15.21 0.91 -13.32
CA GLY A 225 -15.98 0.13 -14.28
C GLY A 225 -17.49 0.29 -14.07
N ALA A 226 -18.30 -0.16 -15.03
CA ALA A 226 -19.74 -0.18 -14.84
C ALA A 226 -20.12 -1.17 -13.74
N TRP A 227 -21.00 -0.74 -12.84
CA TRP A 227 -21.52 -1.63 -11.80
C TRP A 227 -22.36 -2.74 -12.42
N ALA A 228 -21.97 -4.00 -12.16
CA ALA A 228 -22.82 -5.16 -12.38
C ALA A 228 -23.31 -5.65 -11.02
N ASN A 229 -24.60 -5.98 -10.92
CA ASN A 229 -25.11 -6.61 -9.70
C ASN A 229 -24.42 -7.97 -9.52
N PRO A 230 -23.62 -8.19 -8.47
CA PRO A 230 -23.02 -9.50 -8.25
C PRO A 230 -24.13 -10.52 -8.05
N ALA A 231 -24.14 -11.58 -8.87
CA ALA A 231 -25.17 -12.62 -8.85
C ALA A 231 -25.34 -13.30 -7.47
N THR A 232 -24.36 -13.13 -6.59
CA THR A 232 -24.25 -13.70 -5.25
C THR A 232 -24.72 -12.77 -4.12
N GLY A 233 -25.20 -11.54 -4.40
CA GLY A 233 -25.36 -10.49 -3.40
C GLY A 233 -26.54 -9.53 -3.54
N ALA A 234 -26.51 -8.48 -2.70
CA ALA A 234 -27.46 -7.38 -2.70
C ALA A 234 -27.13 -6.40 -3.85
N GLY A 235 -28.14 -6.06 -4.66
CA GLY A 235 -28.04 -5.05 -5.71
C GLY A 235 -28.52 -3.68 -5.25
N LEU A 236 -28.59 -2.74 -6.20
CA LEU A 236 -29.17 -1.41 -6.00
C LEU A 236 -30.51 -1.27 -6.73
N ARG A 237 -31.42 -0.44 -6.20
CA ARG A 237 -32.70 -0.08 -6.81
C ARG A 237 -33.11 1.35 -6.41
N ILE A 238 -33.96 1.99 -7.22
CA ILE A 238 -34.60 3.26 -6.90
C ILE A 238 -36.01 2.99 -6.37
N GLY A 239 -36.33 3.52 -5.19
CA GLY A 239 -37.61 3.29 -4.52
C GLY A 239 -37.75 1.88 -3.95
N THR A 240 -38.82 1.63 -3.19
CA THR A 240 -39.02 0.37 -2.43
C THR A 240 -39.50 -0.80 -3.29
N SER A 241 -40.06 -0.53 -4.47
CA SER A 241 -40.58 -1.52 -5.42
C SER A 241 -39.88 -1.48 -6.78
N GLY A 242 -38.80 -0.70 -6.93
CA GLY A 242 -38.05 -0.60 -8.17
C GLY A 242 -37.29 -1.89 -8.51
N SER A 243 -37.12 -2.14 -9.81
CA SER A 243 -36.28 -3.22 -10.31
C SER A 243 -34.79 -3.00 -9.94
N PRO A 244 -34.02 -4.09 -9.74
CA PRO A 244 -32.58 -3.99 -9.58
C PRO A 244 -31.93 -3.27 -10.76
N LEU A 245 -31.03 -2.34 -10.48
CA LEU A 245 -30.27 -1.59 -11.47
C LEU A 245 -29.09 -2.42 -11.98
N GLY A 246 -28.94 -2.45 -13.30
CA GLY A 246 -27.82 -3.08 -13.99
C GLY A 246 -26.72 -2.08 -14.37
N ALA A 247 -25.87 -2.50 -15.31
CA ALA A 247 -24.80 -1.68 -15.85
C ALA A 247 -25.31 -0.46 -16.63
N GLY A 248 -24.51 0.60 -16.62
CA GLY A 248 -24.76 1.83 -17.39
C GLY A 248 -25.51 2.91 -16.62
N PRO A 249 -25.90 4.00 -17.32
CA PRO A 249 -26.56 5.14 -16.71
C PRO A 249 -28.09 4.96 -16.61
N HIS A 250 -28.66 5.46 -15.51
CA HIS A 250 -30.07 5.33 -15.13
C HIS A 250 -30.70 6.69 -14.84
N ASP A 251 -32.01 6.83 -15.05
CA ASP A 251 -32.72 8.04 -14.60
C ASP A 251 -33.10 7.91 -13.11
N TRP A 252 -32.73 8.92 -12.31
CA TRP A 252 -33.05 8.99 -10.89
C TRP A 252 -34.31 9.83 -10.70
N THR A 253 -35.45 9.14 -10.67
CA THR A 253 -36.77 9.74 -10.47
C THR A 253 -37.01 10.11 -9.00
N SER A 254 -38.25 10.48 -8.63
CA SER A 254 -38.63 10.74 -7.25
C SER A 254 -38.50 9.47 -6.38
N GLY A 255 -37.46 9.39 -5.56
CA GLY A 255 -37.23 8.26 -4.65
C GLY A 255 -35.78 8.19 -4.14
N THR A 256 -35.54 7.29 -3.20
CA THR A 256 -34.19 7.03 -2.68
C THR A 256 -33.53 5.87 -3.43
N LEU A 257 -32.22 5.98 -3.66
CA LEU A 257 -31.39 4.88 -4.12
C LEU A 257 -31.04 4.02 -2.89
N GLN A 258 -31.30 2.72 -2.97
CA GLN A 258 -31.13 1.82 -1.83
C GLN A 258 -30.80 0.39 -2.26
N SER A 259 -30.40 -0.43 -1.29
CA SER A 259 -30.19 -1.87 -1.45
C SER A 259 -31.47 -2.61 -1.87
N THR A 260 -31.33 -3.66 -2.67
CA THR A 260 -32.43 -4.58 -3.00
C THR A 260 -32.81 -5.47 -1.82
N VAL A 261 -31.90 -5.70 -0.87
CA VAL A 261 -32.16 -6.48 0.34
C VAL A 261 -32.31 -5.58 1.56
N SER A 262 -33.21 -5.97 2.47
CA SER A 262 -33.38 -5.35 3.79
C SER A 262 -32.50 -6.06 4.83
N GLY A 263 -31.73 -5.31 5.62
CA GLY A 263 -30.92 -5.85 6.72
C GLY A 263 -29.41 -5.79 6.48
N VAL A 264 -28.66 -6.70 7.11
CA VAL A 264 -27.19 -6.76 7.03
C VAL A 264 -26.78 -7.25 5.64
N SER A 265 -25.96 -6.45 4.95
CA SER A 265 -25.42 -6.75 3.62
C SER A 265 -23.96 -6.34 3.54
N ASN A 266 -23.20 -6.97 2.64
CA ASN A 266 -21.83 -6.56 2.29
C ASN A 266 -21.80 -5.36 1.33
N LEU A 267 -22.95 -4.98 0.75
CA LEU A 267 -23.02 -3.87 -0.18
C LEU A 267 -22.80 -2.53 0.55
N ARG A 268 -21.90 -1.70 0.02
CA ARG A 268 -21.75 -0.29 0.38
C ARG A 268 -21.86 0.56 -0.87
N PHE A 269 -22.49 1.72 -0.74
CA PHE A 269 -22.64 2.66 -1.84
C PHE A 269 -22.67 4.11 -1.33
N GLY A 270 -22.28 5.05 -2.20
CA GLY A 270 -22.14 6.47 -1.84
C GLY A 270 -21.85 7.35 -3.05
N PHE A 271 -22.00 8.66 -2.89
CA PHE A 271 -21.68 9.62 -3.94
C PHE A 271 -20.17 9.66 -4.26
N SER A 272 -19.87 9.99 -5.51
CA SER A 272 -18.51 10.15 -6.05
C SER A 272 -18.49 11.36 -7.00
N PRO A 273 -17.43 12.19 -7.01
CA PRO A 273 -16.09 11.94 -6.48
C PRO A 273 -15.90 12.14 -4.98
N GLU A 274 -16.78 12.89 -4.31
CA GLU A 274 -16.71 13.13 -2.86
C GLU A 274 -17.90 12.48 -2.16
N GLY A 275 -17.64 11.72 -1.10
CA GLY A 275 -18.70 11.06 -0.35
C GLY A 275 -18.18 10.01 0.61
N ALA A 276 -19.11 9.34 1.29
CA ALA A 276 -18.81 8.19 2.14
C ALA A 276 -19.68 7.01 1.70
N LEU A 277 -19.08 5.84 1.53
CA LEU A 277 -19.79 4.60 1.24
C LEU A 277 -20.46 4.08 2.50
N GLY A 278 -21.74 3.74 2.43
CA GLY A 278 -22.50 3.23 3.57
C GLY A 278 -23.60 2.27 3.15
N THR A 279 -24.46 1.91 4.10
CA THR A 279 -25.68 1.12 3.86
C THR A 279 -26.94 2.00 3.79
N ALA A 280 -26.80 3.28 4.16
CA ALA A 280 -27.91 4.22 4.18
C ALA A 280 -28.42 4.50 2.77
N GLN A 281 -29.74 4.63 2.63
CA GLN A 281 -30.35 5.08 1.39
C GLN A 281 -29.84 6.47 1.01
N LEU A 282 -29.61 6.71 -0.28
CA LEU A 282 -29.22 8.01 -0.80
C LEU A 282 -30.45 8.74 -1.35
N SER A 283 -30.57 10.02 -1.06
CA SER A 283 -31.51 10.94 -1.70
C SER A 283 -30.76 11.91 -2.62
N ILE A 284 -31.45 12.46 -3.61
CA ILE A 284 -30.90 13.53 -4.44
C ILE A 284 -30.53 14.71 -3.52
N PRO A 285 -29.26 15.16 -3.50
CA PRO A 285 -28.84 16.28 -2.66
C PRO A 285 -29.61 17.55 -3.00
N ASN A 286 -30.13 18.22 -1.96
CA ASN A 286 -30.77 19.53 -2.11
C ASN A 286 -29.73 20.58 -2.50
N PHE A 287 -30.18 21.61 -3.22
CA PHE A 287 -29.33 22.79 -3.44
C PHE A 287 -29.15 23.61 -2.15
N PRO A 288 -28.04 24.36 -2.07
CA PRO A 288 -27.80 25.32 -0.99
C PRO A 288 -28.98 26.25 -0.74
N THR A 289 -29.32 26.45 0.53
CA THR A 289 -30.37 27.41 0.91
C THR A 289 -29.84 28.84 0.95
N THR A 290 -28.53 28.99 1.13
CA THR A 290 -27.82 30.27 1.05
C THR A 290 -27.03 30.31 -0.25
N PRO A 291 -27.50 31.05 -1.28
CA PRO A 291 -26.85 31.05 -2.59
C PRO A 291 -25.42 31.57 -2.53
N PHE A 292 -24.55 30.96 -3.33
CA PHE A 292 -23.20 31.45 -3.60
C PHE A 292 -23.00 31.72 -5.10
N PRO A 293 -22.44 32.89 -5.47
CA PRO A 293 -22.00 33.99 -4.59
C PRO A 293 -23.17 34.78 -3.99
N SER A 294 -22.88 35.57 -2.96
CA SER A 294 -23.89 36.45 -2.35
C SER A 294 -24.53 37.36 -3.41
N GLY A 295 -25.86 37.42 -3.45
CA GLY A 295 -26.63 38.17 -4.44
C GLY A 295 -27.11 37.35 -5.64
N SER A 296 -26.71 36.07 -5.79
CA SER A 296 -27.30 35.17 -6.79
C SER A 296 -28.61 34.55 -6.31
N SER A 297 -29.41 34.02 -7.24
CA SER A 297 -30.56 33.19 -6.91
C SER A 297 -30.16 31.78 -6.44
N THR A 298 -31.08 31.06 -5.81
CA THR A 298 -30.90 29.63 -5.51
C THR A 298 -30.67 28.86 -6.82
N PRO A 299 -29.63 28.02 -6.92
CA PRO A 299 -29.32 27.35 -8.18
C PRO A 299 -30.47 26.50 -8.70
N THR A 300 -30.71 26.53 -10.02
CA THR A 300 -31.68 25.66 -10.69
C THR A 300 -31.05 24.96 -11.89
N LEU A 301 -30.87 23.65 -11.77
CA LEU A 301 -30.36 22.82 -12.87
C LEU A 301 -31.48 22.02 -13.51
N GLY A 302 -31.77 22.30 -14.79
CA GLY A 302 -32.76 21.56 -15.56
C GLY A 302 -32.39 20.08 -15.77
N ARG A 303 -31.08 19.79 -15.81
CA ARG A 303 -30.49 18.45 -15.86
C ARG A 303 -29.42 18.33 -14.78
N GLN A 304 -29.53 17.33 -13.91
CA GLN A 304 -28.52 17.01 -12.89
C GLN A 304 -27.83 15.68 -13.22
N PHE A 305 -26.58 15.54 -12.79
CA PHE A 305 -25.81 14.30 -12.93
C PHE A 305 -25.12 13.97 -11.62
N PHE A 306 -25.31 12.73 -11.15
CA PHE A 306 -24.62 12.18 -9.99
C PHE A 306 -23.94 10.87 -10.36
N ARG A 307 -22.77 10.65 -9.79
CA ARG A 307 -22.14 9.33 -9.81
C ARG A 307 -22.25 8.70 -8.42
N VAL A 308 -22.61 7.42 -8.41
CA VAL A 308 -22.60 6.58 -7.21
C VAL A 308 -21.58 5.46 -7.43
N VAL A 309 -20.74 5.26 -6.44
CA VAL A 309 -19.86 4.09 -6.38
C VAL A 309 -20.56 3.03 -5.54
N ALA A 310 -20.52 1.78 -5.98
CA ALA A 310 -21.05 0.62 -5.27
C ALA A 310 -19.98 -0.47 -5.15
N VAL A 311 -19.98 -1.17 -4.02
CA VAL A 311 -19.00 -2.22 -3.72
C VAL A 311 -19.61 -3.31 -2.86
N ASP A 312 -19.42 -4.57 -3.24
CA ASP A 312 -19.59 -5.72 -2.34
C ASP A 312 -18.28 -5.93 -1.59
N LEU A 313 -18.29 -5.68 -0.28
CA LEU A 313 -17.06 -5.79 0.53
C LEU A 313 -16.49 -7.21 0.58
N GLY A 314 -17.33 -8.25 0.51
CA GLY A 314 -16.88 -9.64 0.51
C GLY A 314 -16.05 -9.94 -0.73
N LEU A 315 -16.62 -9.65 -1.89
CA LEU A 315 -15.95 -9.86 -3.17
C LEU A 315 -14.73 -8.96 -3.34
N HIS A 316 -14.86 -7.67 -3.00
CA HIS A 316 -13.79 -6.68 -3.18
C HIS A 316 -12.59 -6.90 -2.27
N LEU A 317 -12.78 -7.46 -1.07
CA LEU A 317 -11.69 -7.70 -0.11
C LEU A 317 -11.16 -9.14 -0.18
N LEU A 318 -12.03 -10.15 -0.29
CA LEU A 318 -11.62 -11.57 -0.21
C LEU A 318 -11.42 -12.23 -1.58
N GLY A 319 -11.86 -11.56 -2.65
CA GLY A 319 -11.90 -12.07 -4.01
C GLY A 319 -13.03 -13.06 -4.25
N ASN A 320 -13.06 -13.65 -5.45
CA ASN A 320 -14.09 -14.61 -5.85
C ASN A 320 -13.87 -15.98 -5.16
N ARG A 321 -14.48 -16.16 -3.98
CA ARG A 321 -14.46 -17.40 -3.21
C ARG A 321 -15.49 -18.44 -3.68
N GLY A 322 -16.34 -18.09 -4.64
CA GLY A 322 -17.33 -19.00 -5.23
C GLY A 322 -16.74 -19.95 -6.28
N SER A 323 -17.60 -20.76 -6.89
CA SER A 323 -17.23 -21.71 -7.96
C SER A 323 -17.42 -21.17 -9.38
N SER A 324 -18.22 -20.12 -9.55
CA SER A 324 -18.51 -19.51 -10.85
C SER A 324 -17.59 -18.32 -11.13
N THR A 325 -17.35 -18.03 -12.41
CA THR A 325 -16.67 -16.80 -12.82
C THR A 325 -17.56 -15.59 -12.54
N VAL A 326 -16.99 -14.57 -11.89
CA VAL A 326 -17.65 -13.28 -11.61
C VAL A 326 -16.80 -12.19 -12.23
N GLU A 327 -17.39 -11.34 -13.08
CA GLU A 327 -16.69 -10.23 -13.76
C GLU A 327 -15.42 -10.66 -14.54
N GLY A 328 -15.42 -11.87 -15.08
CA GLY A 328 -14.27 -12.44 -15.79
C GLY A 328 -13.17 -13.00 -14.87
N VAL A 329 -13.34 -12.93 -13.55
CA VAL A 329 -12.44 -13.53 -12.56
C VAL A 329 -12.91 -14.93 -12.19
N VAL A 330 -12.06 -15.93 -12.39
CA VAL A 330 -12.35 -17.34 -12.07
C VAL A 330 -12.65 -17.53 -10.58
N GLY A 331 -13.49 -18.52 -10.27
CA GLY A 331 -13.78 -18.92 -8.89
C GLY A 331 -12.60 -19.62 -8.21
N ALA A 332 -12.65 -19.68 -6.89
CA ALA A 332 -11.66 -20.38 -6.08
C ALA A 332 -11.74 -21.91 -6.26
N ASP A 333 -10.68 -22.63 -5.91
CA ASP A 333 -10.69 -24.09 -5.95
C ASP A 333 -11.63 -24.70 -4.90
N GLY A 334 -12.03 -25.97 -5.12
CA GLY A 334 -13.01 -26.63 -4.25
C GLY A 334 -12.59 -26.77 -2.78
N ALA A 335 -11.30 -26.76 -2.45
CA ALA A 335 -10.88 -26.74 -1.06
C ALA A 335 -11.08 -25.35 -0.45
N THR A 336 -10.64 -24.29 -1.14
CA THR A 336 -10.83 -22.90 -0.70
C THR A 336 -12.32 -22.55 -0.52
N GLN A 337 -13.20 -23.05 -1.37
CA GLN A 337 -14.66 -22.83 -1.24
C GLN A 337 -15.24 -23.36 0.08
N LEU A 338 -14.61 -24.38 0.67
CA LEU A 338 -15.04 -25.00 1.93
C LEU A 338 -14.28 -24.44 3.15
N GLU A 339 -13.16 -23.77 2.93
CA GLU A 339 -12.37 -23.14 3.98
C GLU A 339 -13.20 -22.04 4.68
N PRO A 340 -13.14 -21.94 6.02
CA PRO A 340 -13.72 -20.80 6.71
C PRO A 340 -13.12 -19.49 6.21
N GLU A 341 -13.96 -18.66 5.59
CA GLU A 341 -13.58 -17.37 5.04
C GLU A 341 -13.06 -16.42 6.14
N PRO A 342 -12.09 -15.54 5.83
CA PRO A 342 -11.78 -14.41 6.68
C PRO A 342 -13.02 -13.54 6.93
N LEU A 343 -13.13 -12.99 8.14
CA LEU A 343 -14.25 -12.10 8.46
C LEU A 343 -14.01 -10.73 7.85
N VAL A 344 -15.01 -10.23 7.10
CA VAL A 344 -15.05 -8.84 6.64
C VAL A 344 -15.58 -7.97 7.76
N ARG A 345 -14.78 -7.00 8.18
CA ARG A 345 -15.12 -6.03 9.22
C ARG A 345 -15.27 -4.65 8.60
N ASP A 346 -16.20 -3.88 9.14
CA ASP A 346 -16.51 -2.52 8.71
C ASP A 346 -16.66 -1.65 9.96
N GLY A 347 -16.26 -0.38 9.85
CA GLY A 347 -16.36 0.59 10.93
C GLY A 347 -15.06 0.80 11.72
N ASP A 348 -13.92 0.28 11.27
CA ASP A 348 -12.66 0.38 12.01
C ASP A 348 -11.84 1.62 11.62
N THR A 349 -10.81 1.91 12.42
CA THR A 349 -9.86 2.99 12.15
C THR A 349 -8.49 2.42 11.81
N LEU A 350 -7.86 2.98 10.77
CA LEU A 350 -6.50 2.61 10.37
C LEU A 350 -5.52 3.66 10.89
N GLN A 351 -4.52 3.21 11.62
CA GLN A 351 -3.36 4.01 11.97
C GLN A 351 -2.11 3.35 11.40
N ALA A 352 -1.67 3.86 10.25
CA ALA A 352 -0.45 3.40 9.59
C ALA A 352 0.81 3.97 10.25
N THR A 353 1.82 3.13 10.47
CA THR A 353 3.18 3.56 10.82
C THR A 353 4.05 3.55 9.56
N VAL A 354 4.85 4.61 9.38
CA VAL A 354 5.65 4.85 8.17
C VAL A 354 7.08 4.32 8.27
N ASP A 355 7.57 4.12 9.49
CA ASP A 355 8.93 3.72 9.81
C ASP A 355 8.95 2.83 11.06
N GLY A 356 10.12 2.27 11.36
CA GLY A 356 10.32 1.37 12.47
C GLY A 356 10.18 2.02 13.85
N GLN A 357 10.53 3.30 14.01
CA GLN A 357 10.34 4.06 15.25
C GLN A 357 8.85 4.21 15.59
N ALA A 358 8.00 4.56 14.62
CA ALA A 358 6.55 4.59 14.84
C ALA A 358 6.03 3.20 15.18
N THR A 359 6.50 2.16 14.50
CA THR A 359 6.08 0.77 14.75
C THR A 359 6.44 0.33 16.16
N MET A 360 7.70 0.49 16.58
CA MET A 360 8.13 0.12 17.94
C MET A 360 7.49 1.02 19.01
N GLY A 361 7.22 2.29 18.71
CA GLY A 361 6.44 3.17 19.58
C GLY A 361 4.99 2.71 19.73
N ALA A 362 4.36 2.20 18.66
CA ALA A 362 3.04 1.59 18.73
C ALA A 362 3.06 0.26 19.52
N VAL A 363 4.13 -0.52 19.44
CA VAL A 363 4.34 -1.69 20.31
C VAL A 363 4.32 -1.28 21.79
N THR A 364 5.01 -0.19 22.16
CA THR A 364 4.98 0.35 23.53
C THR A 364 3.56 0.69 23.98
N GLU A 365 2.80 1.42 23.14
CA GLU A 365 1.43 1.83 23.47
C GLU A 365 0.45 0.66 23.61
N ILE A 366 0.59 -0.39 22.81
CA ILE A 366 -0.25 -1.59 22.86
C ILE A 366 0.19 -2.52 24.00
N GLY A 367 1.50 -2.67 24.22
CA GLY A 367 2.02 -3.49 25.31
C GLY A 367 1.70 -2.90 26.70
N ALA A 368 1.40 -1.60 26.77
CA ALA A 368 1.00 -0.92 28.01
C ALA A 368 -0.48 -1.08 28.38
N GLN A 369 -1.27 -1.82 27.58
CA GLN A 369 -2.65 -2.13 27.94
C GLN A 369 -2.72 -2.96 29.22
N THR A 370 -3.79 -2.80 30.00
CA THR A 370 -3.95 -3.39 31.33
C THR A 370 -4.45 -4.84 31.34
N GLY A 371 -4.99 -5.32 30.22
CA GLY A 371 -5.47 -6.70 30.07
C GLY A 371 -4.41 -7.66 29.53
N LEU A 372 -4.86 -8.71 28.82
CA LEU A 372 -4.00 -9.69 28.17
C LEU A 372 -3.19 -9.03 27.04
N VAL A 373 -1.87 -9.29 27.00
CA VAL A 373 -0.97 -8.81 25.95
C VAL A 373 -0.31 -10.00 25.26
N LEU A 374 -0.42 -10.08 23.94
CA LEU A 374 0.17 -11.12 23.11
C LEU A 374 1.27 -10.52 22.25
N ALA A 375 2.44 -11.15 22.21
CA ALA A 375 3.57 -10.71 21.38
C ALA A 375 4.09 -11.84 20.50
N VAL A 376 4.13 -11.61 19.20
CA VAL A 376 4.59 -12.55 18.19
C VAL A 376 5.62 -11.85 17.34
N SER A 377 6.74 -12.50 17.07
CA SER A 377 7.75 -12.05 16.13
C SER A 377 8.75 -13.16 15.87
N PRO A 378 9.49 -13.15 14.75
CA PRO A 378 10.62 -14.06 14.54
C PRO A 378 11.61 -14.04 15.72
N THR A 379 11.82 -12.85 16.30
CA THR A 379 12.61 -12.66 17.51
C THR A 379 11.99 -11.57 18.38
N ILE A 380 12.06 -11.74 19.70
CA ILE A 380 11.57 -10.77 20.69
C ILE A 380 12.72 -10.43 21.62
N SER A 381 13.16 -9.17 21.58
CA SER A 381 14.17 -8.66 22.50
C SER A 381 13.52 -7.81 23.60
N THR A 382 13.86 -8.12 24.84
CA THR A 382 13.43 -7.36 26.03
C THR A 382 14.50 -6.38 26.51
N SER A 383 15.70 -6.39 25.90
CA SER A 383 16.88 -5.63 26.33
C SER A 383 17.22 -4.47 25.39
N VAL A 384 16.23 -3.98 24.66
CA VAL A 384 16.34 -2.89 23.68
C VAL A 384 15.36 -1.80 24.06
N ALA A 385 15.79 -0.54 24.07
CA ALA A 385 14.89 0.58 24.33
C ALA A 385 13.96 0.79 23.14
N PHE A 386 12.65 0.70 23.37
CA PHE A 386 11.65 1.09 22.38
C PHE A 386 11.23 2.54 22.60
N PRO A 387 10.78 3.23 21.54
CA PRO A 387 10.24 4.58 21.67
C PRO A 387 9.04 4.60 22.62
N ALA A 388 8.90 5.66 23.42
CA ALA A 388 7.83 5.77 24.41
C ALA A 388 6.43 5.79 23.77
N ASN A 389 6.31 6.30 22.55
CA ASN A 389 5.10 6.29 21.74
C ASN A 389 5.45 6.44 20.25
N ARG A 390 4.47 6.29 19.37
CA ARG A 390 4.65 6.29 17.91
C ARG A 390 5.13 7.61 17.31
N ASN A 391 5.01 8.74 18.01
CA ASN A 391 5.38 10.07 17.51
C ASN A 391 6.81 10.49 17.88
N VAL A 392 7.48 9.71 18.73
CA VAL A 392 8.83 9.99 19.21
C VAL A 392 9.85 9.89 18.07
N ARG A 393 10.61 10.95 17.80
CA ARG A 393 11.64 11.01 16.74
C ARG A 393 12.86 11.82 17.16
N TRP A 394 13.97 11.60 16.48
CA TRP A 394 15.05 12.59 16.45
C TRP A 394 14.53 13.93 15.90
N PRO A 395 14.96 15.10 16.41
CA PRO A 395 16.03 15.33 17.37
C PRO A 395 15.58 15.44 18.83
N THR A 396 14.36 15.06 19.19
CA THR A 396 13.88 15.20 20.58
C THR A 396 14.24 14.01 21.46
N VAL A 397 14.60 12.87 20.86
CA VAL A 397 14.95 11.63 21.58
C VAL A 397 16.25 11.00 21.07
N PRO A 398 17.16 10.57 21.97
CA PRO A 398 17.15 10.77 23.43
C PRO A 398 17.15 12.25 23.79
N ALA A 399 16.58 12.63 24.94
CA ALA A 399 16.56 14.02 25.37
C ALA A 399 17.99 14.56 25.46
N PRO A 400 18.27 15.79 24.97
CA PRO A 400 19.60 16.37 25.07
C PRO A 400 20.03 16.48 26.54
N ILE A 401 21.28 16.13 26.84
CA ILE A 401 21.84 16.22 28.20
C ILE A 401 22.76 17.45 28.38
N GLY A 402 23.14 18.10 27.28
CA GLY A 402 23.88 19.36 27.25
C GLY A 402 23.38 20.34 26.18
N THR A 403 24.13 21.43 26.00
CA THR A 403 23.85 22.42 24.95
C THR A 403 24.25 21.87 23.59
N ALA A 404 23.27 21.67 22.72
CA ALA A 404 23.52 21.16 21.37
C ALA A 404 24.26 22.18 20.49
N GLU A 405 25.21 21.69 19.71
CA GLU A 405 26.02 22.50 18.79
C GLU A 405 25.76 22.16 17.32
N ASP A 406 25.98 23.16 16.45
CA ASP A 406 26.06 22.95 15.01
C ASP A 406 27.46 22.49 14.60
N LEU A 407 27.57 21.78 13.47
CA LEU A 407 28.86 21.31 12.96
C LEU A 407 29.67 22.47 12.36
N SER A 408 30.77 22.85 13.01
CA SER A 408 31.73 23.83 12.49
C SER A 408 32.73 23.24 11.48
N ALA A 409 33.39 24.11 10.71
CA ALA A 409 34.47 23.70 9.81
C ALA A 409 35.67 23.10 10.56
N GLU A 410 36.00 23.66 11.73
CA GLU A 410 37.08 23.17 12.60
C GLU A 410 36.76 21.77 13.12
N GLN A 411 35.57 21.56 13.70
CA GLN A 411 35.11 20.23 14.13
C GLN A 411 35.09 19.24 12.96
N SER A 412 34.70 19.67 11.76
CA SER A 412 34.76 18.78 10.58
C SER A 412 36.19 18.38 10.20
N ALA A 413 37.21 19.20 10.46
CA ALA A 413 38.61 18.86 10.22
C ALA A 413 39.15 17.95 11.33
N ARG A 414 38.85 18.27 12.59
CA ARG A 414 39.24 17.47 13.76
C ARG A 414 38.61 16.08 13.73
N ALA A 415 37.32 15.96 13.39
CA ALA A 415 36.64 14.69 13.22
C ALA A 415 37.30 13.76 12.18
N ARG A 416 37.98 14.32 11.17
CA ARG A 416 38.74 13.53 10.17
C ARG A 416 40.08 13.05 10.68
N ASN A 417 40.79 13.90 11.43
CA ASN A 417 42.21 13.71 11.71
C ASN A 417 42.49 13.14 13.11
N GLU A 418 41.56 13.27 14.05
CA GLU A 418 41.77 12.94 15.46
C GLU A 418 41.08 11.63 15.90
N ALA A 419 40.57 10.83 14.96
CA ALA A 419 39.99 9.52 15.26
C ALA A 419 41.09 8.49 15.53
N THR A 420 41.00 7.77 16.66
CA THR A 420 41.89 6.64 16.98
C THR A 420 41.11 5.33 17.07
N ALA A 421 41.73 4.20 16.74
CA ALA A 421 41.09 2.88 16.80
C ALA A 421 41.93 1.89 17.62
N ALA A 422 41.29 1.01 18.39
CA ALA A 422 41.96 -0.05 19.15
C ALA A 422 41.08 -1.29 19.31
N TYR A 423 41.70 -2.47 19.34
CA TYR A 423 41.01 -3.72 19.69
C TYR A 423 40.52 -3.71 21.14
N VAL A 424 39.33 -4.24 21.36
CA VAL A 424 38.78 -4.46 22.70
C VAL A 424 39.29 -5.80 23.24
N ASP A 425 40.19 -5.73 24.22
CA ASP A 425 40.77 -6.90 24.88
C ASP A 425 41.21 -8.01 23.89
N ALA A 426 40.71 -9.23 24.09
CA ALA A 426 40.95 -10.41 23.25
C ALA A 426 39.85 -10.65 22.20
N THR A 427 38.89 -9.73 22.03
CA THR A 427 37.82 -9.88 21.03
C THR A 427 38.27 -9.38 19.64
N ASN A 428 37.45 -9.68 18.63
CA ASN A 428 37.61 -9.14 17.28
C ASN A 428 36.96 -7.74 17.11
N ASP A 429 36.44 -7.17 18.19
CA ASP A 429 35.78 -5.86 18.17
C ASP A 429 36.79 -4.73 18.24
N VAL A 430 36.45 -3.59 17.64
CA VAL A 430 37.29 -2.39 17.59
C VAL A 430 36.51 -1.22 18.16
N VAL A 431 37.11 -0.47 19.08
CA VAL A 431 36.57 0.82 19.53
C VAL A 431 37.22 1.95 18.73
N VAL A 432 36.41 2.89 18.25
CA VAL A 432 36.87 4.13 17.61
C VAL A 432 36.56 5.30 18.53
N THR A 433 37.56 6.14 18.80
CA THR A 433 37.48 7.23 19.78
C THR A 433 37.82 8.57 19.16
N TRP A 434 37.06 9.59 19.53
CA TRP A 434 37.31 11.01 19.25
C TRP A 434 37.52 11.76 20.56
N PRO A 435 38.54 12.64 20.63
CA PRO A 435 38.77 13.46 21.81
C PRO A 435 37.72 14.56 21.97
N ILE A 436 37.71 15.20 23.14
CA ILE A 436 36.84 16.34 23.46
C ILE A 436 36.94 17.45 22.41
N GLY A 437 35.78 17.97 22.00
CA GLY A 437 35.65 19.05 21.01
C GLY A 437 35.92 18.66 19.55
N ALA A 438 36.31 17.41 19.25
CA ALA A 438 36.47 16.96 17.86
C ALA A 438 35.13 16.75 17.13
N LEU A 439 34.04 16.60 17.87
CA LEU A 439 32.68 16.44 17.37
C LEU A 439 31.75 17.46 18.05
N PRO A 440 30.66 17.92 17.40
CA PRO A 440 29.71 18.84 18.03
C PRO A 440 28.98 18.18 19.20
N THR A 441 28.83 18.90 20.31
CA THR A 441 28.09 18.42 21.48
C THR A 441 26.64 18.06 21.11
N GLU A 442 26.11 16.94 21.62
CA GLU A 442 24.79 16.36 21.32
C GLU A 442 24.58 15.86 19.87
N ALA A 443 25.62 15.86 19.04
CA ALA A 443 25.52 15.29 17.69
C ALA A 443 25.48 13.76 17.75
N HIS A 444 24.53 13.18 17.01
CA HIS A 444 24.56 11.75 16.73
C HIS A 444 25.65 11.45 15.71
N VAL A 445 26.48 10.46 16.01
CA VAL A 445 27.59 10.05 15.16
C VAL A 445 27.46 8.57 14.86
N ARG A 446 27.51 8.22 13.58
CA ARG A 446 27.52 6.83 13.11
C ARG A 446 28.77 6.55 12.29
N VAL A 447 29.46 5.49 12.67
CA VAL A 447 30.71 5.03 12.05
C VAL A 447 30.39 3.82 11.19
N PHE A 448 30.67 3.91 9.89
CA PHE A 448 30.44 2.85 8.92
C PHE A 448 31.78 2.23 8.50
N PRO A 449 32.17 1.07 9.06
CA PRO A 449 33.38 0.38 8.61
C PRO A 449 33.22 -0.01 7.14
N ARG A 450 34.28 0.12 6.34
CA ARG A 450 34.30 -0.39 4.98
C ARG A 450 34.75 -1.84 5.04
N VAL A 451 33.87 -2.75 4.66
CA VAL A 451 34.10 -4.19 4.79
C VAL A 451 34.50 -4.78 3.44
N ASP A 452 35.56 -5.59 3.42
CA ASP A 452 35.91 -6.47 2.29
C ASP A 452 35.00 -7.72 2.31
N PRO A 453 34.15 -7.96 1.29
CA PRO A 453 33.05 -8.91 1.40
C PRO A 453 33.37 -10.38 1.00
N GLY A 454 34.59 -10.90 1.17
CA GLY A 454 34.96 -12.26 0.66
C GLY A 454 34.00 -13.43 1.05
N PRO A 455 34.01 -14.60 0.35
CA PRO A 455 34.80 -15.02 -0.81
C PRO A 455 34.04 -15.04 -2.17
N ALA A 456 34.79 -14.73 -3.24
CA ALA A 456 34.72 -15.17 -4.65
C ALA A 456 33.40 -15.71 -5.27
N VAL A 457 32.41 -14.83 -5.53
CA VAL A 457 31.48 -14.99 -6.68
C VAL A 457 31.24 -13.66 -7.43
N VAL A 458 31.79 -12.55 -6.94
CA VAL A 458 31.62 -11.22 -7.55
C VAL A 458 32.98 -10.76 -8.05
N GLN A 459 33.10 -10.41 -9.33
CA GLN A 459 34.36 -9.86 -9.83
C GLN A 459 34.71 -8.60 -9.04
N LEU A 460 36.02 -8.40 -8.79
CA LEU A 460 36.53 -7.25 -8.04
C LEU A 460 36.10 -5.89 -8.65
N SER A 461 35.76 -5.88 -9.94
CA SER A 461 35.19 -4.76 -10.70
C SER A 461 33.70 -4.49 -10.44
N GLU A 462 32.96 -5.47 -9.94
CA GLU A 462 31.55 -5.37 -9.52
C GLU A 462 31.42 -5.19 -7.99
N LEU A 463 32.54 -5.29 -7.27
CA LEU A 463 32.67 -4.83 -5.89
C LEU A 463 32.87 -3.32 -5.93
N ASP A 464 31.76 -2.57 -6.07
CA ASP A 464 31.74 -1.12 -5.85
C ASP A 464 32.60 -0.82 -4.62
N PHE A 465 33.69 -0.07 -4.82
CA PHE A 465 34.62 0.26 -3.75
C PHE A 465 33.83 0.72 -2.51
N ALA A 466 33.92 -0.11 -1.47
CA ALA A 466 33.50 0.15 -0.10
C ALA A 466 31.99 0.02 0.20
N LEU A 467 31.53 -1.18 0.57
CA LEU A 467 30.24 -1.34 1.28
C LEU A 467 30.39 -0.75 2.69
N ARG A 468 29.51 0.19 3.04
CA ARG A 468 29.35 0.65 4.43
C ARG A 468 28.75 -0.50 5.24
N GLY A 469 29.50 -1.07 6.17
CA GLY A 469 29.03 -2.06 7.14
C GLY A 469 28.03 -1.49 8.14
N GLU A 470 27.42 -2.33 8.97
CA GLU A 470 26.40 -1.89 9.95
C GLU A 470 26.97 -0.88 10.94
N GLY A 471 28.18 -1.15 11.42
CA GLY A 471 29.00 -0.24 12.20
C GLY A 471 28.49 -0.02 13.62
N GLY A 472 28.81 1.16 14.17
CA GLY A 472 28.43 1.57 15.52
C GLY A 472 27.97 3.02 15.53
N SER A 473 27.24 3.41 16.56
CA SER A 473 26.80 4.80 16.76
C SER A 473 26.92 5.23 18.22
N GLY A 474 26.85 6.54 18.43
CA GLY A 474 26.74 7.17 19.74
C GLY A 474 26.37 8.65 19.62
N ILE A 475 26.17 9.31 20.75
CA ILE A 475 25.94 10.76 20.83
C ILE A 475 27.17 11.39 21.47
N ALA A 476 27.75 12.38 20.80
CA ALA A 476 28.93 13.08 21.29
C ALA A 476 28.59 13.89 22.55
N ALA A 477 29.41 13.72 23.58
CA ALA A 477 29.27 14.41 24.87
C ALA A 477 30.47 15.32 25.14
N SER A 478 30.40 16.08 26.24
CA SER A 478 31.50 16.95 26.70
C SER A 478 32.78 16.19 27.10
N THR A 479 32.78 14.86 27.10
CA THR A 479 33.96 14.02 27.35
C THR A 479 34.58 13.44 26.08
N GLY A 480 34.04 13.76 24.89
CA GLY A 480 34.38 13.11 23.63
C GLY A 480 33.39 12.01 23.26
N LEU A 481 33.80 11.08 22.39
CA LEU A 481 32.96 9.95 21.96
C LEU A 481 33.80 8.70 21.70
N SER A 482 33.36 7.55 22.23
CA SER A 482 33.86 6.23 21.86
C SER A 482 32.73 5.37 21.30
N VAL A 483 32.97 4.73 20.16
CA VAL A 483 32.00 3.91 19.43
C VAL A 483 32.56 2.50 19.27
N LEU A 484 31.80 1.49 19.68
CA LEU A 484 32.14 0.08 19.47
C LEU A 484 31.72 -0.38 18.08
N LEU A 485 32.65 -0.96 17.33
CA LEU A 485 32.41 -1.68 16.09
C LEU A 485 32.57 -3.18 16.37
N ARG A 486 31.49 -3.95 16.22
CA ARG A 486 31.53 -5.40 16.39
C ARG A 486 32.14 -6.06 15.16
N ASP A 487 33.20 -6.83 15.35
CA ASP A 487 33.95 -7.56 14.31
C ASP A 487 33.96 -6.85 12.93
N PRO A 488 34.54 -5.63 12.81
CA PRO A 488 34.44 -4.83 11.58
C PRO A 488 35.14 -5.47 10.38
N TYR A 489 35.98 -6.48 10.61
CA TYR A 489 36.71 -7.23 9.59
C TYR A 489 36.06 -8.58 9.25
N ARG A 490 34.94 -8.94 9.90
CA ARG A 490 34.19 -10.20 9.69
C ARG A 490 35.04 -11.46 9.84
N VAL A 491 35.90 -11.47 10.85
CA VAL A 491 36.81 -12.59 11.14
C VAL A 491 36.08 -13.74 11.85
N GLY A 492 34.94 -13.47 12.50
CA GLY A 492 34.18 -14.45 13.25
C GLY A 492 34.98 -15.00 14.43
N SER A 493 35.16 -16.32 14.49
CA SER A 493 36.01 -16.99 15.49
C SER A 493 37.47 -17.15 15.04
N GLY A 494 37.83 -16.64 13.85
CA GLY A 494 39.20 -16.67 13.35
C GLY A 494 40.14 -15.72 14.10
N SER A 495 41.43 -15.79 13.76
CA SER A 495 42.47 -14.91 14.33
C SER A 495 42.40 -13.50 13.75
N ARG A 496 42.42 -12.47 14.61
CA ARG A 496 42.42 -11.07 14.17
C ARG A 496 43.66 -10.72 13.33
N PRO A 497 43.52 -9.85 12.31
CA PRO A 497 44.66 -9.36 11.53
C PRO A 497 45.74 -8.69 12.40
N GLN A 498 47.01 -8.82 12.01
CA GLN A 498 48.16 -8.17 12.65
C GLN A 498 48.30 -6.74 12.09
N ALA A 499 48.23 -5.72 12.96
CA ALA A 499 48.35 -4.29 12.63
C ALA A 499 47.46 -3.79 11.46
N PRO A 500 46.12 -3.99 11.51
CA PRO A 500 45.26 -3.56 10.42
C PRO A 500 44.98 -2.06 10.43
N GLU A 501 44.78 -1.50 9.24
CA GLU A 501 44.17 -0.18 9.04
C GLU A 501 42.64 -0.33 8.97
N LEU A 502 41.92 0.33 9.89
CA LEU A 502 40.47 0.43 9.80
C LEU A 502 40.10 1.53 8.82
N ARG A 503 39.42 1.18 7.73
CA ARG A 503 38.81 2.15 6.81
C ARG A 503 37.33 2.32 7.14
N PHE A 504 36.87 3.56 7.23
CA PHE A 504 35.49 3.84 7.59
C PHE A 504 34.99 5.18 7.02
N ASP A 505 33.67 5.32 6.99
CA ASP A 505 33.00 6.60 6.79
C ASP A 505 32.32 7.05 8.07
N LEU A 506 32.21 8.36 8.26
CA LEU A 506 31.61 8.98 9.42
C LEU A 506 30.38 9.80 9.00
N LEU A 507 29.25 9.55 9.63
CA LEU A 507 28.09 10.43 9.55
C LEU A 507 27.96 11.20 10.86
N ILE A 508 27.83 12.52 10.78
CA ILE A 508 27.54 13.40 11.90
C ILE A 508 26.17 14.02 11.64
N ALA A 509 25.20 13.80 12.54
CA ALA A 509 23.87 14.39 12.51
C ALA A 509 23.67 15.27 13.75
N THR A 510 23.61 16.58 13.56
CA THR A 510 23.47 17.56 14.66
C THR A 510 22.00 17.82 14.97
N ARG A 511 21.76 18.35 16.17
CA ARG A 511 20.47 18.90 16.62
C ARG A 511 20.62 20.34 17.13
N GLY A 512 21.61 21.04 16.61
CA GLY A 512 21.99 22.38 17.05
C GLY A 512 20.94 23.46 16.74
N PRO A 513 21.23 24.72 17.08
CA PRO A 513 20.31 25.85 16.92
C PRO A 513 19.83 26.04 15.47
N ALA A 514 20.62 25.65 14.47
CA ALA A 514 20.24 25.72 13.07
C ALA A 514 19.33 24.56 12.59
N GLY A 515 18.84 23.73 13.52
CA GLY A 515 17.99 22.58 13.26
C GLY A 515 18.78 21.30 12.96
N ALA A 516 18.06 20.21 12.69
CA ALA A 516 18.70 18.93 12.37
C ALA A 516 19.43 19.00 11.02
N ARG A 517 20.74 18.80 11.03
CA ARG A 517 21.59 18.77 9.82
C ARG A 517 22.47 17.54 9.86
N SER A 518 22.91 17.06 8.70
CA SER A 518 23.85 15.95 8.63
C SER A 518 24.98 16.19 7.64
N ARG A 519 26.13 15.57 7.93
CA ARG A 519 27.30 15.57 7.05
C ARG A 519 27.95 14.20 7.05
N VAL A 520 28.25 13.70 5.85
CA VAL A 520 29.04 12.47 5.66
C VAL A 520 30.49 12.88 5.36
N LEU A 521 31.42 12.32 6.12
CA LEU A 521 32.85 12.36 5.85
C LEU A 521 33.24 10.96 5.38
N GLY A 522 33.67 10.84 4.12
CA GLY A 522 34.05 9.55 3.53
C GLY A 522 35.56 9.34 3.50
N GLY A 523 35.97 8.06 3.49
CA GLY A 523 37.36 7.65 3.24
C GLY A 523 38.32 7.94 4.40
N LEU A 524 37.84 7.83 5.64
CA LEU A 524 38.68 7.97 6.83
C LEU A 524 39.42 6.66 7.07
N SER A 525 40.62 6.76 7.66
CA SER A 525 41.34 5.60 8.14
C SER A 525 42.01 5.84 9.49
N ALA A 526 42.15 4.77 10.27
CA ALA A 526 42.85 4.77 11.54
C ALA A 526 43.61 3.46 11.72
N GLN A 527 44.85 3.53 12.22
CA GLN A 527 45.61 2.34 12.61
C GLN A 527 44.98 1.71 13.85
N VAL A 528 44.76 0.40 13.84
CA VAL A 528 44.16 -0.31 14.98
C VAL A 528 45.22 -0.74 15.99
N GLY A 529 45.23 -0.09 17.14
CA GLY A 529 46.06 -0.44 18.30
C GLY A 529 45.47 -1.56 19.17
N ILE A 530 46.03 -1.73 20.38
CA ILE A 530 45.59 -2.69 21.40
C ILE A 530 45.12 -1.96 22.66
N GLY A 531 44.38 -2.65 23.55
CA GLY A 531 44.00 -2.12 24.86
C GLY A 531 42.84 -1.12 24.83
N GLY A 532 41.99 -1.17 23.81
CA GLY A 532 40.78 -0.37 23.74
C GLY A 532 39.75 -0.81 24.78
N THR A 533 39.02 0.14 25.35
CA THR A 533 37.92 -0.13 26.29
C THR A 533 36.58 0.07 25.58
N ALA A 534 35.71 -0.95 25.62
CA ALA A 534 34.37 -0.80 25.08
C ALA A 534 33.55 0.25 25.87
N PRO A 535 32.80 1.13 25.20
CA PRO A 535 31.92 2.09 25.87
C PRO A 535 30.85 1.34 26.69
N VAL A 536 30.62 1.80 27.92
CA VAL A 536 29.57 1.26 28.79
C VAL A 536 28.21 1.63 28.19
N ARG A 537 27.40 0.61 27.90
CA ARG A 537 26.02 0.80 27.44
C ARG A 537 25.06 0.73 28.62
N PRO A 538 24.19 1.73 28.83
CA PRO A 538 23.15 1.65 29.84
C PRO A 538 22.26 0.42 29.60
N PRO A 539 21.84 -0.30 30.66
CA PRO A 539 20.84 -1.35 30.52
C PRO A 539 19.56 -0.74 29.94
N ALA A 540 19.05 -1.33 28.87
CA ALA A 540 17.78 -0.94 28.29
C ALA A 540 16.75 -2.05 28.54
N THR A 541 15.51 -1.67 28.80
CA THR A 541 14.36 -2.58 28.85
C THR A 541 13.20 -1.97 28.07
N ASN A 542 12.19 -2.79 27.74
CA ASN A 542 10.98 -2.34 27.07
C ASN A 542 9.74 -3.03 27.64
N VAL A 543 8.58 -2.66 27.11
CA VAL A 543 7.28 -3.16 27.54
C VAL A 543 7.14 -4.68 27.40
N LEU A 544 7.86 -5.30 26.45
CA LEU A 544 7.79 -6.74 26.22
C LEU A 544 8.44 -7.55 27.34
N ALA A 545 9.28 -6.92 28.18
CA ALA A 545 9.82 -7.56 29.38
C ALA A 545 8.71 -8.00 30.35
N GLN A 546 7.56 -7.30 30.35
CA GLN A 546 6.40 -7.61 31.18
C GLN A 546 5.46 -8.64 30.56
N VAL A 547 5.59 -8.95 29.27
CA VAL A 547 4.75 -9.94 28.59
C VAL A 547 5.21 -11.34 29.03
N PRO A 548 4.37 -12.17 29.67
CA PRO A 548 4.74 -13.53 30.08
C PRO A 548 5.22 -14.40 28.91
N LEU A 549 6.15 -15.34 29.16
CA LEU A 549 6.70 -16.21 28.10
C LEU A 549 5.62 -17.02 27.38
N ASP A 550 4.60 -17.43 28.11
CA ASP A 550 3.46 -18.19 27.63
C ASP A 550 2.45 -17.33 26.83
N GLN A 551 2.72 -16.03 26.71
CA GLN A 551 2.01 -15.08 25.84
C GLN A 551 2.91 -14.59 24.69
N ARG A 552 4.07 -15.25 24.48
CA ARG A 552 5.01 -14.97 23.41
C ARG A 552 5.03 -16.10 22.37
N GLY A 553 5.05 -15.72 21.10
CA GLY A 553 5.25 -16.61 19.96
C GLY A 553 6.52 -16.24 19.21
N LEU A 554 7.41 -17.22 19.01
CA LEU A 554 8.69 -17.04 18.33
C LEU A 554 8.75 -17.86 17.05
N SER A 555 9.53 -17.39 16.08
CA SER A 555 9.92 -18.22 14.95
C SER A 555 11.25 -17.80 14.34
N PRO A 556 12.37 -18.00 15.04
CA PRO A 556 13.67 -17.78 14.44
C PRO A 556 13.86 -18.74 13.28
N ALA A 557 14.15 -18.18 12.11
CA ALA A 557 14.47 -18.93 10.91
C ALA A 557 15.90 -18.60 10.48
N PRO A 558 16.80 -19.58 10.34
CA PRO A 558 18.15 -19.36 9.81
C PRO A 558 18.14 -18.74 8.42
N LEU A 559 17.11 -19.03 7.61
CA LEU A 559 16.89 -18.38 6.32
C LEU A 559 16.78 -16.85 6.43
N LEU A 560 16.33 -16.32 7.57
CA LEU A 560 16.26 -14.87 7.85
C LEU A 560 17.52 -14.34 8.56
N GLY A 561 18.56 -15.17 8.71
CA GLY A 561 19.78 -14.85 9.46
C GLY A 561 19.57 -14.84 10.98
N LEU A 562 18.55 -15.54 11.47
CA LEU A 562 18.26 -15.66 12.89
C LEU A 562 18.80 -16.99 13.46
N VAL A 563 19.33 -16.93 14.67
CA VAL A 563 19.83 -18.11 15.37
C VAL A 563 18.64 -18.93 15.90
N PRO A 564 18.58 -20.25 15.64
CA PRO A 564 17.57 -21.11 16.24
C PRO A 564 17.59 -21.01 17.77
N THR A 565 16.42 -21.05 18.39
CA THR A 565 16.34 -21.11 19.85
C THR A 565 16.87 -22.44 20.35
N ALA A 566 17.49 -22.43 21.54
CA ALA A 566 17.80 -23.67 22.22
C ALA A 566 16.50 -24.44 22.53
N PRO A 567 16.51 -25.80 22.52
CA PRO A 567 15.36 -26.58 22.91
C PRO A 567 14.82 -26.12 24.28
N ALA A 568 13.51 -25.91 24.38
CA ALA A 568 12.92 -25.38 25.61
C ALA A 568 13.22 -26.31 26.80
N SER A 569 13.81 -25.76 27.87
CA SER A 569 14.14 -26.50 29.11
C SER A 569 12.95 -26.64 30.06
N GLY A 570 11.73 -26.72 29.51
CA GLY A 570 10.48 -26.76 30.28
C GLY A 570 10.24 -28.10 30.99
N SER A 571 9.34 -28.10 31.98
CA SER A 571 8.95 -29.28 32.76
C SER A 571 8.12 -30.32 31.99
N ASP A 572 7.66 -29.99 30.78
CA ASP A 572 6.94 -30.91 29.88
C ASP A 572 7.78 -31.19 28.62
N PRO A 573 8.50 -32.32 28.57
CA PRO A 573 9.36 -32.67 27.45
C PRO A 573 8.56 -32.98 26.16
N VAL A 574 7.27 -33.32 26.27
CA VAL A 574 6.43 -33.65 25.11
C VAL A 574 6.04 -32.37 24.38
N LEU A 575 5.55 -31.35 25.10
CA LEU A 575 5.26 -30.04 24.51
C LEU A 575 6.53 -29.37 23.97
N SER A 576 7.67 -29.50 24.67
CA SER A 576 8.96 -29.01 24.18
C SER A 576 9.38 -29.68 22.87
N ALA A 577 9.26 -31.00 22.77
CA ALA A 577 9.57 -31.74 21.55
C ALA A 577 8.66 -31.38 20.35
N LEU A 578 7.45 -30.92 20.62
CA LEU A 578 6.49 -30.48 19.60
C LEU A 578 6.58 -28.98 19.27
N GLY A 579 7.48 -28.21 19.90
CA GLY A 579 7.56 -26.76 19.72
C GLY A 579 6.40 -25.99 20.37
N GLU A 580 5.66 -26.65 21.26
CA GLU A 580 4.46 -26.12 21.92
C GLU A 580 4.70 -25.63 23.35
N ALA A 581 5.94 -25.73 23.84
CA ALA A 581 6.37 -25.12 25.09
C ALA A 581 6.39 -23.59 25.01
N ALA A 582 6.35 -22.90 26.15
CA ALA A 582 6.44 -21.44 26.21
C ALA A 582 7.91 -20.96 26.21
N PRO A 583 8.30 -19.95 25.41
CA PRO A 583 7.51 -19.30 24.36
C PRO A 583 7.23 -20.22 23.17
N ARG A 584 6.04 -20.13 22.59
CA ARG A 584 5.58 -21.06 21.55
C ARG A 584 6.39 -20.91 20.28
N GLU A 585 6.94 -22.01 19.80
CA GLU A 585 7.61 -22.14 18.50
C GLU A 585 6.87 -23.18 17.66
N SER A 586 5.69 -22.80 17.23
CA SER A 586 4.75 -23.63 16.47
C SER A 586 5.45 -24.51 15.41
N PRO A 587 5.05 -25.78 15.26
CA PRO A 587 5.56 -26.69 14.24
C PRO A 587 5.64 -26.05 12.84
N ARG A 588 6.78 -26.22 12.17
CA ARG A 588 7.03 -25.73 10.81
C ARG A 588 8.14 -26.50 10.10
N PHE A 589 8.23 -26.35 8.79
CA PHE A 589 9.39 -26.83 8.03
C PHE A 589 10.65 -26.01 8.35
N ARG A 590 11.84 -26.62 8.28
CA ARG A 590 13.10 -25.99 8.73
C ARG A 590 13.46 -24.70 8.00
N THR A 591 13.21 -24.61 6.70
CA THR A 591 13.45 -23.38 5.94
C THR A 591 12.28 -22.43 5.97
N MET A 592 11.09 -22.84 6.44
CA MET A 592 9.89 -22.00 6.46
C MET A 592 10.12 -20.80 7.37
N ALA A 593 9.96 -19.62 6.79
CA ALA A 593 9.96 -18.37 7.52
C ALA A 593 8.53 -18.06 7.97
N ARG A 594 8.43 -17.43 9.13
CA ARG A 594 7.26 -16.68 9.55
C ARG A 594 7.76 -15.27 9.76
N THR A 595 7.29 -14.32 8.99
CA THR A 595 7.79 -12.93 9.01
C THR A 595 6.85 -12.01 9.78
N ASP A 596 5.75 -12.55 10.32
CA ASP A 596 4.75 -11.79 11.03
C ASP A 596 5.20 -11.38 12.43
N SER A 597 5.21 -10.06 12.67
CA SER A 597 5.24 -9.50 14.01
C SER A 597 3.86 -8.95 14.36
N LEU A 598 3.27 -9.50 15.43
CA LEU A 598 1.95 -9.12 15.93
C LEU A 598 2.09 -8.73 17.40
N VAL A 599 1.52 -7.58 17.77
CA VAL A 599 1.37 -7.21 19.18
C VAL A 599 -0.07 -6.82 19.40
N ALA A 600 -0.75 -7.49 20.32
CA ALA A 600 -2.14 -7.23 20.63
C ALA A 600 -2.31 -7.06 22.14
N GLY A 601 -3.05 -6.03 22.55
CA GLY A 601 -3.34 -5.72 23.94
C GLY A 601 -4.83 -5.50 24.15
N HIS A 602 -5.41 -6.18 25.13
CA HIS A 602 -6.78 -5.98 25.58
C HIS A 602 -6.81 -4.88 26.65
N ASP A 603 -7.79 -3.98 26.62
CA ASP A 603 -7.88 -2.87 27.58
C ASP A 603 -8.21 -3.33 29.02
N GLY A 604 -8.70 -4.56 29.20
CA GLY A 604 -9.07 -5.13 30.50
C GLY A 604 -10.46 -4.70 30.99
N GLY A 605 -11.18 -3.87 30.22
CA GLY A 605 -12.50 -3.35 30.56
C GLY A 605 -13.61 -4.04 29.77
N ALA A 606 -13.78 -3.63 28.51
CA ALA A 606 -14.95 -4.02 27.70
C ALA A 606 -14.68 -5.28 26.85
N PRO A 607 -15.68 -6.18 26.69
CA PRO A 607 -15.57 -7.32 25.78
C PRO A 607 -15.14 -6.92 24.37
N GLY A 608 -14.13 -7.60 23.83
CA GLY A 608 -13.69 -7.41 22.46
C GLY A 608 -12.92 -6.12 22.19
N ASN A 609 -12.50 -5.35 23.20
CA ASN A 609 -11.75 -4.11 22.98
C ASN A 609 -10.23 -4.37 22.86
N TRP A 610 -9.82 -4.83 21.68
CA TRP A 610 -8.43 -5.08 21.34
C TRP A 610 -7.82 -3.95 20.53
N ALA A 611 -6.59 -3.55 20.92
CA ALA A 611 -5.69 -2.81 20.05
C ALA A 611 -4.62 -3.77 19.54
N ALA A 612 -4.40 -3.81 18.23
CA ALA A 612 -3.43 -4.72 17.63
C ALA A 612 -2.61 -4.07 16.52
N LEU A 613 -1.34 -4.46 16.43
CA LEU A 613 -0.38 -4.08 15.42
C LEU A 613 -0.01 -5.32 14.59
N VAL A 614 0.10 -5.13 13.27
CA VAL A 614 0.80 -6.06 12.36
C VAL A 614 1.95 -5.32 11.67
N SER A 615 3.12 -5.95 11.63
CA SER A 615 4.32 -5.41 10.98
C SER A 615 5.26 -6.53 10.50
N PRO A 616 5.99 -6.33 9.39
CA PRO A 616 7.15 -7.16 9.03
C PRO A 616 8.41 -6.84 9.83
N GLY A 617 8.40 -5.79 10.66
CA GLY A 617 9.53 -5.41 11.51
C GLY A 617 9.65 -6.30 12.73
N PHE A 618 10.80 -6.93 12.90
CA PHE A 618 11.07 -7.79 14.07
C PHE A 618 11.09 -6.96 15.36
N LEU A 619 10.63 -7.55 16.46
CA LEU A 619 10.60 -6.91 17.78
C LEU A 619 12.00 -6.90 18.45
N ASP A 620 12.98 -6.31 17.77
CA ASP A 620 14.36 -6.11 18.25
C ASP A 620 14.96 -4.78 17.77
N ALA A 621 16.25 -4.55 18.08
CA ALA A 621 16.95 -3.30 17.74
C ALA A 621 17.02 -2.99 16.23
N ARG A 622 16.92 -4.00 15.35
CA ARG A 622 17.04 -3.81 13.90
C ARG A 622 15.88 -3.00 13.33
N SER A 623 14.71 -3.08 13.95
CA SER A 623 13.50 -2.37 13.55
C SER A 623 13.36 -1.02 14.23
N VAL A 624 14.27 -0.63 15.13
CA VAL A 624 14.25 0.66 15.83
C VAL A 624 14.85 1.74 14.90
N ARG A 625 14.21 1.94 13.74
CA ARG A 625 14.69 2.77 12.62
C ARG A 625 13.76 3.95 12.34
N GLY A 626 14.25 5.17 12.47
CA GLY A 626 13.50 6.40 12.19
C GLY A 626 13.77 6.90 10.77
N ASP A 627 14.80 7.74 10.65
CA ASP A 627 15.25 8.26 9.36
C ASP A 627 16.56 7.58 8.94
N ALA A 628 16.46 6.66 7.97
CA ALA A 628 17.62 5.96 7.44
C ALA A 628 18.60 6.90 6.71
N ARG A 629 18.13 7.99 6.10
CA ARG A 629 19.00 8.97 5.41
C ARG A 629 19.86 9.77 6.37
N LEU A 630 19.38 9.97 7.59
CA LEU A 630 20.16 10.56 8.68
C LEU A 630 20.94 9.51 9.49
N GLY A 631 21.05 8.28 8.97
CA GLY A 631 21.79 7.19 9.58
C GLY A 631 21.19 6.69 10.89
N ASN A 632 19.87 6.82 11.04
CA ASN A 632 19.09 6.44 12.23
C ASN A 632 19.48 7.18 13.51
N PRO A 633 19.41 8.51 13.52
CA PRO A 633 19.93 9.28 14.64
C PRO A 633 19.13 9.04 15.91
N GLY A 634 19.83 9.08 17.05
CA GLY A 634 19.28 8.81 18.38
C GLY A 634 19.12 7.33 18.72
N ASN A 635 19.56 6.42 17.85
CA ASN A 635 19.40 4.98 18.03
C ASN A 635 20.70 4.25 17.75
N ASP A 636 20.74 2.98 18.13
CA ASP A 636 21.84 2.11 17.81
C ASP A 636 21.99 1.90 16.29
N ALA A 637 23.24 1.74 15.87
CA ALA A 637 23.56 1.33 14.52
C ALA A 637 23.02 -0.09 14.24
N GLY A 638 22.58 -0.31 13.00
CA GLY A 638 22.03 -1.59 12.58
C GLY A 638 21.77 -1.65 11.07
N PRO A 639 21.17 -2.75 10.59
CA PRO A 639 20.74 -2.88 9.20
C PRO A 639 19.67 -1.82 8.87
N GLU A 640 19.57 -1.44 7.59
CA GLU A 640 18.60 -0.45 7.10
C GLU A 640 17.21 -1.08 6.89
N ASP A 641 16.69 -1.76 7.92
CA ASP A 641 15.41 -2.48 7.85
C ASP A 641 14.22 -1.51 7.75
N HIS A 642 13.37 -1.73 6.75
CA HIS A 642 12.09 -1.06 6.61
C HIS A 642 11.01 -1.84 7.37
N ALA A 643 10.50 -1.22 8.44
CA ALA A 643 9.56 -1.84 9.38
C ALA A 643 8.28 -1.00 9.54
N PRO A 644 7.46 -0.82 8.48
CA PRO A 644 6.17 -0.13 8.58
C PRO A 644 5.16 -1.04 9.29
N GLY A 645 3.97 -0.55 9.58
CA GLY A 645 2.96 -1.33 10.29
C GLY A 645 1.57 -0.74 10.18
N LEU A 646 0.59 -1.53 10.60
CA LEU A 646 -0.82 -1.14 10.70
C LEU A 646 -1.30 -1.38 12.12
N VAL A 647 -1.82 -0.33 12.74
CA VAL A 647 -2.50 -0.42 14.04
C VAL A 647 -4.00 -0.32 13.82
N PHE A 648 -4.74 -1.28 14.35
CA PHE A 648 -6.19 -1.32 14.37
C PHE A 648 -6.71 -1.38 15.81
N ARG A 649 -7.90 -0.80 15.99
CA ARG A 649 -8.72 -0.89 17.20
C ARG A 649 -10.12 -1.31 16.76
N GLY A 650 -10.84 -2.06 17.59
CA GLY A 650 -12.17 -2.56 17.25
C GLY A 650 -12.12 -3.95 16.64
N ARG A 651 -12.95 -4.22 15.62
CA ARG A 651 -13.21 -5.59 15.13
C ARG A 651 -12.00 -6.19 14.42
N LEU A 652 -11.32 -5.43 13.56
CA LEU A 652 -10.04 -5.83 12.95
C LEU A 652 -8.93 -5.99 14.00
N GLY A 653 -8.95 -5.17 15.06
CA GLY A 653 -8.05 -5.31 16.20
C GLY A 653 -8.22 -6.68 16.89
N THR A 654 -9.47 -7.09 17.10
CA THR A 654 -9.82 -8.41 17.65
C THR A 654 -9.41 -9.55 16.73
N ASP A 655 -9.60 -9.41 15.40
CA ASP A 655 -9.20 -10.45 14.45
C ASP A 655 -7.67 -10.62 14.38
N LEU A 656 -6.91 -9.52 14.45
CA LEU A 656 -5.45 -9.55 14.59
C LEU A 656 -5.01 -10.13 15.94
N ALA A 657 -5.71 -9.80 17.03
CA ALA A 657 -5.46 -10.41 18.33
C ALA A 657 -5.70 -11.93 18.31
N ARG A 658 -6.74 -12.40 17.60
CA ARG A 658 -6.96 -13.83 17.36
C ARG A 658 -5.83 -14.44 16.55
N ALA A 659 -5.32 -13.74 15.53
CA ALA A 659 -4.14 -14.20 14.79
C ALA A 659 -2.91 -14.32 15.71
N ALA A 660 -2.67 -13.36 16.60
CA ALA A 660 -1.60 -13.44 17.59
C ALA A 660 -1.82 -14.59 18.59
N LEU A 661 -3.07 -14.83 19.01
CA LEU A 661 -3.42 -15.96 19.88
C LEU A 661 -3.07 -17.29 19.23
N ARG A 662 -3.34 -17.46 17.93
CA ARG A 662 -2.96 -18.66 17.17
C ARG A 662 -1.45 -18.89 17.13
N ARG A 663 -0.63 -17.87 17.31
CA ARG A 663 0.84 -17.98 17.30
C ARG A 663 1.44 -18.16 18.69
N THR A 664 0.75 -17.72 19.73
CA THR A 664 1.19 -17.80 21.14
C THR A 664 0.65 -19.02 21.88
N HIS A 665 -0.52 -19.54 21.47
CA HIS A 665 -1.21 -20.65 22.14
C HIS A 665 -1.47 -21.80 21.17
N HIS A 666 -1.15 -23.03 21.60
CA HIS A 666 -1.59 -24.25 20.92
C HIS A 666 -3.09 -24.46 21.08
N LEU A 667 -3.70 -25.30 20.24
CA LEU A 667 -5.16 -25.48 20.17
C LEU A 667 -5.79 -25.79 21.54
N VAL A 668 -5.23 -26.75 22.29
CA VAL A 668 -5.78 -27.19 23.58
C VAL A 668 -5.85 -26.05 24.61
N ARG A 669 -4.86 -25.16 24.62
CA ARG A 669 -4.83 -23.99 25.51
C ARG A 669 -5.65 -22.81 24.97
N ARG A 670 -5.67 -22.64 23.66
CA ARG A 670 -6.38 -21.56 22.96
C ARG A 670 -7.89 -21.66 23.11
N LEU A 671 -8.47 -22.87 23.09
CA LEU A 671 -9.92 -23.04 23.17
C LEU A 671 -10.50 -22.53 24.52
N PRO A 672 -10.01 -22.95 25.71
CA PRO A 672 -10.45 -22.36 26.98
C PRO A 672 -10.29 -20.84 27.03
N GLU A 673 -9.20 -20.31 26.48
CA GLU A 673 -8.95 -18.86 26.42
C GLU A 673 -10.02 -18.12 25.60
N LEU A 674 -10.40 -18.65 24.43
CA LEU A 674 -11.46 -18.09 23.58
C LEU A 674 -12.86 -18.15 24.22
N ASN A 675 -13.03 -18.92 25.30
CA ASN A 675 -14.28 -18.95 26.06
C ASN A 675 -14.47 -17.68 26.92
N ALA A 676 -13.40 -16.92 27.19
CA ALA A 676 -13.50 -15.68 27.96
C ALA A 676 -14.26 -14.57 27.20
N GLU A 677 -14.95 -13.70 27.95
CA GLU A 677 -15.76 -12.61 27.39
C GLU A 677 -14.95 -11.59 26.59
N ARG A 678 -13.66 -11.41 26.89
CA ARG A 678 -12.74 -10.54 26.14
C ARG A 678 -12.63 -10.86 24.64
N TRP A 679 -13.03 -12.07 24.23
CA TRP A 679 -13.06 -12.51 22.83
C TRP A 679 -14.43 -12.41 22.18
N ALA A 680 -15.41 -11.78 22.84
CA ALA A 680 -16.67 -11.42 22.21
C ALA A 680 -16.40 -10.43 21.05
N ASP A 681 -17.22 -10.53 19.99
CA ASP A 681 -17.16 -9.57 18.89
C ASP A 681 -17.60 -8.18 19.41
N PRO A 682 -16.76 -7.14 19.29
CA PRO A 682 -17.17 -5.80 19.69
C PRO A 682 -18.21 -5.24 18.69
N ALA A 683 -18.97 -4.23 19.12
CA ALA A 683 -19.86 -3.49 18.24
C ALA A 683 -19.08 -2.85 17.07
N ALA A 684 -19.73 -2.68 15.93
CA ALA A 684 -19.13 -1.96 14.80
C ALA A 684 -18.79 -0.53 15.20
N GLY A 685 -17.56 -0.10 14.90
CA GLY A 685 -17.11 1.26 15.16
C GLY A 685 -17.66 2.26 14.15
N THR A 686 -17.27 3.53 14.32
CA THR A 686 -17.65 4.65 13.43
C THR A 686 -16.56 5.01 12.43
N GLY A 687 -15.44 4.29 12.43
CA GLY A 687 -14.34 4.53 11.51
C GLY A 687 -14.71 4.22 10.05
N THR A 688 -13.93 4.73 9.11
CA THR A 688 -14.24 4.63 7.68
C THR A 688 -13.62 3.39 7.02
N ILE A 689 -12.83 2.61 7.74
CA ILE A 689 -12.11 1.48 7.17
C ILE A 689 -12.97 0.22 7.22
N ALA A 690 -13.01 -0.48 6.09
CA ALA A 690 -13.49 -1.84 5.98
C ALA A 690 -12.34 -2.73 5.50
N GLY A 691 -12.20 -3.92 6.08
CA GLY A 691 -11.08 -4.81 5.79
C GLY A 691 -11.27 -6.23 6.28
N ALA A 692 -10.27 -7.07 6.01
CA ALA A 692 -10.20 -8.44 6.51
C ALA A 692 -8.75 -8.85 6.81
N VAL A 693 -8.57 -9.63 7.88
CA VAL A 693 -7.29 -10.22 8.26
C VAL A 693 -7.09 -11.53 7.52
N LEU A 694 -6.07 -11.57 6.66
CA LEU A 694 -5.75 -12.68 5.78
C LEU A 694 -4.62 -13.52 6.38
N GLN A 695 -4.66 -14.83 6.15
CA GLN A 695 -3.63 -15.77 6.58
C GLN A 695 -3.12 -16.55 5.39
N ASN A 696 -1.80 -16.65 5.26
CA ASN A 696 -1.15 -17.54 4.32
C ASN A 696 -0.24 -18.50 5.09
N ILE A 697 -0.35 -19.80 4.80
CA ILE A 697 0.42 -20.83 5.48
C ILE A 697 0.39 -22.15 4.71
N ALA A 698 1.47 -22.93 4.74
CA ALA A 698 1.53 -24.27 4.18
C ALA A 698 0.56 -25.25 4.89
N GLU A 699 0.29 -26.39 4.27
CA GLU A 699 -0.34 -27.52 4.97
C GLU A 699 0.60 -28.16 6.00
N ILE A 700 0.05 -28.96 6.92
CA ILE A 700 0.74 -29.73 7.99
C ILE A 700 1.37 -28.87 9.10
N VAL A 701 1.65 -27.60 8.88
CA VAL A 701 2.28 -26.75 9.91
C VAL A 701 1.27 -26.21 10.93
N GLU A 702 1.76 -25.68 12.06
CA GLU A 702 0.99 -25.32 13.27
C GLU A 702 0.39 -26.50 14.03
N SER A 703 -0.45 -27.31 13.40
CA SER A 703 -1.14 -28.45 14.00
C SER A 703 -0.99 -29.71 13.13
N PRO A 704 0.22 -30.28 13.00
CA PRO A 704 0.48 -31.45 12.16
C PRO A 704 -0.40 -32.65 12.49
N GLU A 705 -0.79 -32.82 13.75
CA GLU A 705 -1.71 -33.86 14.21
C GLU A 705 -3.08 -33.80 13.51
N LEU A 706 -3.58 -32.61 13.16
CA LEU A 706 -4.87 -32.46 12.48
C LEU A 706 -4.80 -32.79 10.99
N SER A 707 -3.61 -32.80 10.38
CA SER A 707 -3.44 -33.20 8.98
C SER A 707 -3.77 -34.68 8.75
N LEU A 708 -3.71 -35.51 9.80
CA LEU A 708 -4.03 -36.93 9.78
C LEU A 708 -5.54 -37.21 9.76
N VAL A 709 -6.37 -36.22 10.12
CA VAL A 709 -7.83 -36.37 10.10
C VAL A 709 -8.30 -36.59 8.64
N PRO A 710 -9.20 -37.55 8.37
CA PRO A 710 -9.67 -37.81 7.01
C PRO A 710 -10.28 -36.56 6.37
N GLU A 711 -9.96 -36.31 5.10
CA GLU A 711 -10.40 -35.10 4.40
C GLU A 711 -11.92 -34.98 4.34
N THR A 712 -12.63 -36.11 4.20
CA THR A 712 -14.10 -36.18 4.22
C THR A 712 -14.69 -35.62 5.53
N VAL A 713 -13.99 -35.81 6.64
CA VAL A 713 -14.40 -35.29 7.96
C VAL A 713 -14.16 -33.79 8.02
N VAL A 714 -12.97 -33.31 7.62
CA VAL A 714 -12.63 -31.88 7.62
C VAL A 714 -13.63 -31.09 6.76
N ARG A 715 -13.94 -31.60 5.55
CA ARG A 715 -14.91 -31.00 4.64
C ARG A 715 -16.35 -31.02 5.18
N GLY A 716 -16.67 -32.00 6.03
CA GLY A 716 -17.99 -32.17 6.65
C GLY A 716 -18.16 -31.53 8.03
N LEU A 717 -17.15 -30.80 8.54
CA LEU A 717 -17.23 -30.22 9.89
C LEU A 717 -18.39 -29.20 10.00
N PRO A 718 -19.35 -29.43 10.90
CA PRO A 718 -20.54 -28.58 11.02
C PRO A 718 -20.25 -27.27 11.74
N ALA A 719 -21.14 -26.30 11.58
CA ALA A 719 -20.98 -24.93 12.07
C ALA A 719 -21.39 -24.71 13.55
N ASN A 720 -21.90 -25.74 14.23
CA ASN A 720 -22.34 -25.66 15.63
C ASN A 720 -21.73 -26.75 16.50
N TRP A 721 -21.71 -26.52 17.82
CA TRP A 721 -21.04 -27.38 18.78
C TRP A 721 -21.56 -28.83 18.80
N THR A 722 -22.88 -29.00 18.87
CA THR A 722 -23.52 -30.32 18.89
C THR A 722 -23.15 -31.15 17.67
N GLY A 723 -23.19 -30.52 16.49
CA GLY A 723 -22.73 -31.16 15.26
C GLY A 723 -21.26 -31.55 15.33
N LEU A 724 -20.39 -30.68 15.84
CA LEU A 724 -18.95 -30.94 15.88
C LEU A 724 -18.64 -32.16 16.75
N VAL A 725 -19.27 -32.26 17.93
CA VAL A 725 -19.16 -33.42 18.82
C VAL A 725 -19.64 -34.69 18.12
N ASN A 726 -20.79 -34.63 17.43
CA ASN A 726 -21.32 -35.77 16.69
C ASN A 726 -20.41 -36.22 15.53
N ALA A 727 -19.74 -35.27 14.87
CA ALA A 727 -18.82 -35.56 13.77
C ALA A 727 -17.51 -36.20 14.27
N VAL A 728 -17.03 -35.83 15.46
CA VAL A 728 -15.77 -36.33 16.03
C VAL A 728 -15.96 -37.64 16.80
N SER A 729 -17.13 -37.85 17.42
CA SER A 729 -17.44 -39.01 18.26
C SER A 729 -17.05 -40.38 17.64
N PRO A 730 -17.31 -40.67 16.35
CA PRO A 730 -16.93 -41.94 15.73
C PRO A 730 -15.42 -42.20 15.63
N PHE A 731 -14.58 -41.17 15.78
CA PHE A 731 -13.12 -41.25 15.68
C PHE A 731 -12.44 -41.46 17.03
N LEU A 732 -13.18 -41.38 18.14
CA LEU A 732 -12.65 -41.68 19.47
C LEU A 732 -12.69 -43.18 19.74
N PRO A 733 -11.66 -43.75 20.38
CA PRO A 733 -11.71 -45.13 20.87
C PRO A 733 -12.95 -45.34 21.77
N PRO A 734 -13.60 -46.52 21.74
CA PRO A 734 -14.75 -46.79 22.61
C PRO A 734 -14.47 -46.58 24.10
N SER A 735 -13.22 -46.80 24.54
CA SER A 735 -12.74 -46.57 25.90
C SER A 735 -12.67 -45.08 26.31
N MET A 736 -12.76 -44.17 25.34
CA MET A 736 -12.73 -42.72 25.52
C MET A 736 -14.11 -42.06 25.33
N GLY A 737 -15.18 -42.85 25.16
CA GLY A 737 -16.53 -42.32 24.95
C GLY A 737 -17.06 -41.44 26.09
N SER A 738 -16.60 -41.64 27.33
CA SER A 738 -16.92 -40.78 28.48
C SER A 738 -16.27 -39.40 28.42
N LEU A 739 -15.24 -39.19 27.58
CA LEU A 739 -14.64 -37.87 27.41
C LEU A 739 -15.60 -36.91 26.71
N LEU A 740 -16.45 -37.41 25.81
CA LEU A 740 -17.43 -36.59 25.07
C LEU A 740 -18.46 -35.92 25.99
N THR A 741 -18.85 -36.58 27.08
CA THR A 741 -19.77 -36.03 28.07
C THR A 741 -19.06 -35.18 29.14
N SER A 742 -17.73 -35.28 29.22
CA SER A 742 -16.90 -34.51 30.16
C SER A 742 -16.44 -33.15 29.62
N VAL A 743 -16.50 -32.93 28.30
CA VAL A 743 -16.19 -31.63 27.69
C VAL A 743 -17.41 -30.72 27.85
N PRO A 744 -17.36 -29.66 28.69
CA PRO A 744 -18.49 -28.76 28.84
C PRO A 744 -18.79 -28.07 27.52
N ALA A 745 -20.08 -27.85 27.23
CA ALA A 745 -20.46 -27.00 26.12
C ALA A 745 -19.91 -25.58 26.35
N PRO A 746 -19.22 -24.97 25.37
CA PRO A 746 -18.65 -23.64 25.55
C PRO A 746 -19.76 -22.61 25.80
N ALA A 747 -19.58 -21.79 26.82
CA ALA A 747 -20.50 -20.68 27.14
C ALA A 747 -20.42 -19.53 26.12
N ALA A 748 -19.32 -19.47 25.36
CA ALA A 748 -18.96 -18.43 24.41
C ALA A 748 -19.58 -18.54 22.99
N GLY A 749 -20.60 -19.39 22.79
CA GLY A 749 -21.18 -19.65 21.47
C GLY A 749 -20.24 -20.40 20.52
N ASP A 750 -20.49 -20.32 19.20
CA ASP A 750 -19.80 -21.10 18.14
C ASP A 750 -18.33 -20.71 17.88
N ARG A 751 -17.67 -19.95 18.78
CA ARG A 751 -16.25 -19.53 18.63
C ARG A 751 -15.29 -20.72 18.61
N TRP A 752 -15.51 -21.72 19.46
CA TRP A 752 -14.70 -22.95 19.48
C TRP A 752 -14.80 -23.69 18.16
N VAL A 753 -16.02 -23.81 17.63
CA VAL A 753 -16.28 -24.49 16.36
C VAL A 753 -15.58 -23.78 15.21
N ALA A 754 -15.68 -22.44 15.16
CA ALA A 754 -14.99 -21.65 14.15
C ALA A 754 -13.46 -21.81 14.23
N GLU A 755 -12.87 -21.86 15.43
CA GLU A 755 -11.43 -22.04 15.61
C GLU A 755 -10.98 -23.45 15.20
N VAL A 756 -11.68 -24.50 15.65
CA VAL A 756 -11.36 -25.90 15.30
C VAL A 756 -11.48 -26.11 13.80
N ARG A 757 -12.54 -25.60 13.16
CA ARG A 757 -12.70 -25.68 11.70
C ARG A 757 -11.53 -24.98 11.01
N ARG A 758 -11.22 -23.75 11.41
CA ARG A 758 -10.13 -22.98 10.78
C ARG A 758 -8.79 -23.71 10.91
N GLU A 759 -8.46 -24.23 12.09
CA GLU A 759 -7.21 -24.97 12.33
C GLU A 759 -7.15 -26.27 11.52
N ALA A 760 -8.23 -27.06 11.51
CA ALA A 760 -8.29 -28.32 10.78
C ALA A 760 -8.12 -28.11 9.26
N PHE A 761 -8.75 -27.08 8.69
CA PHE A 761 -8.57 -26.74 7.28
C PHE A 761 -7.15 -26.24 7.00
N ALA A 762 -6.59 -25.35 7.83
CA ALA A 762 -5.23 -24.87 7.66
C ALA A 762 -4.19 -26.01 7.72
N ALA A 763 -4.33 -26.92 8.69
CA ALA A 763 -3.44 -28.09 8.79
C ALA A 763 -3.60 -29.06 7.60
N LYS A 764 -4.81 -29.19 7.03
CA LYS A 764 -5.09 -30.14 5.95
C LYS A 764 -4.75 -29.62 4.55
N GLN A 765 -4.95 -28.33 4.29
CA GLN A 765 -4.91 -27.72 2.95
C GLN A 765 -4.03 -26.46 2.89
N GLY A 766 -3.48 -26.00 4.01
CA GLY A 766 -2.87 -24.68 4.10
C GLY A 766 -3.91 -23.55 3.96
N ARG A 767 -3.43 -22.32 3.80
CA ARG A 767 -4.24 -21.11 3.55
C ARG A 767 -3.55 -20.23 2.51
N ARG A 768 -4.35 -19.60 1.64
CA ARG A 768 -3.87 -18.74 0.54
C ARG A 768 -4.70 -17.47 0.42
N ASP A 769 -5.11 -16.90 1.55
CA ASP A 769 -6.13 -15.85 1.55
C ASP A 769 -5.73 -14.61 0.74
N SER A 770 -4.44 -14.27 0.77
CA SER A 770 -3.90 -13.09 0.08
C SER A 770 -3.82 -13.29 -1.44
N GLN A 771 -3.60 -14.52 -1.90
CA GLN A 771 -3.59 -14.85 -3.33
C GLN A 771 -4.95 -14.53 -3.98
N TRP A 772 -6.04 -14.96 -3.35
CA TRP A 772 -7.41 -14.75 -3.85
C TRP A 772 -7.82 -13.28 -3.82
N ALA A 773 -7.46 -12.58 -2.74
CA ALA A 773 -7.70 -11.14 -2.62
C ALA A 773 -6.94 -10.33 -3.69
N LEU A 774 -5.67 -10.66 -3.93
CA LEU A 774 -4.85 -10.03 -4.97
C LEU A 774 -5.34 -10.35 -6.38
N LEU A 775 -5.74 -11.60 -6.64
CA LEU A 775 -6.31 -12.01 -7.93
C LEU A 775 -7.48 -11.10 -8.32
N TRP A 776 -8.40 -10.85 -7.40
CA TRP A 776 -9.52 -9.95 -7.64
C TRP A 776 -9.07 -8.52 -7.93
N ALA A 777 -8.28 -7.92 -7.04
CA ALA A 777 -7.87 -6.52 -7.18
C ALA A 777 -7.05 -6.28 -8.47
N LEU A 778 -6.10 -7.17 -8.78
CA LEU A 778 -5.26 -7.04 -9.98
C LEU A 778 -6.04 -7.27 -11.27
N SER A 779 -7.06 -8.14 -11.26
CA SER A 779 -7.94 -8.34 -12.43
C SER A 779 -8.72 -7.08 -12.80
N HIS A 780 -8.95 -6.19 -11.84
CA HIS A 780 -9.71 -4.95 -12.04
C HIS A 780 -8.83 -3.71 -12.20
N ALA A 781 -7.51 -3.79 -11.99
CA ALA A 781 -6.60 -2.63 -12.03
C ALA A 781 -6.64 -1.86 -13.37
N ARG A 782 -6.72 -0.53 -13.34
CA ARG A 782 -6.91 0.31 -14.53
C ARG A 782 -5.88 1.43 -14.70
N THR A 783 -5.31 1.94 -13.60
CA THR A 783 -4.49 3.18 -13.60
C THR A 783 -3.10 2.96 -13.03
N LEU A 784 -2.98 2.44 -11.80
CA LEU A 784 -1.71 2.21 -11.13
C LEU A 784 -1.78 1.03 -10.16
N VAL A 785 -0.83 0.11 -10.33
CA VAL A 785 -0.47 -0.89 -9.32
C VAL A 785 0.89 -0.49 -8.74
N TYR A 786 0.95 -0.25 -7.43
CA TYR A 786 2.19 -0.04 -6.70
C TYR A 786 2.43 -1.25 -5.78
N ILE A 787 3.59 -1.87 -5.92
CA ILE A 787 4.00 -3.06 -5.16
C ILE A 787 5.33 -2.75 -4.48
N GLU A 788 5.37 -2.92 -3.17
CA GLU A 788 6.61 -3.00 -2.38
C GLU A 788 6.63 -4.36 -1.70
N THR A 789 7.70 -5.14 -1.90
CA THR A 789 7.74 -6.53 -1.44
C THR A 789 9.18 -7.06 -1.31
N PRO A 790 9.48 -7.97 -0.34
CA PRO A 790 10.82 -8.53 -0.19
C PRO A 790 11.21 -9.51 -1.30
N LEU A 791 10.22 -10.25 -1.85
CA LEU A 791 10.39 -11.24 -2.91
C LEU A 791 9.36 -10.94 -4.01
N PHE A 792 9.78 -11.02 -5.27
CA PHE A 792 8.93 -10.78 -6.43
C PHE A 792 9.20 -11.85 -7.48
N GLY A 793 8.17 -12.54 -7.96
CA GLY A 793 8.31 -13.61 -8.95
C GLY A 793 6.96 -14.22 -9.32
N ALA A 794 6.98 -15.23 -10.21
CA ALA A 794 5.78 -16.00 -10.54
C ALA A 794 5.19 -16.65 -9.27
N THR A 795 3.86 -16.63 -9.14
CA THR A 795 3.18 -17.14 -7.93
C THR A 795 2.58 -18.54 -8.12
N ALA A 796 2.78 -19.14 -9.29
CA ALA A 796 2.42 -20.52 -9.63
C ALA A 796 3.52 -21.15 -10.49
N ALA A 797 3.59 -22.48 -10.53
CA ALA A 797 4.49 -23.21 -11.44
C ALA A 797 3.82 -24.33 -12.25
N GLY A 798 2.56 -24.65 -11.95
CA GLY A 798 1.75 -25.65 -12.61
C GLY A 798 0.38 -25.10 -13.00
N THR A 799 -0.54 -26.02 -13.28
CA THR A 799 -1.90 -25.71 -13.77
C THR A 799 -2.97 -26.22 -12.81
N ALA A 800 -2.61 -26.52 -11.56
CA ALA A 800 -3.57 -26.96 -10.57
C ALA A 800 -4.58 -25.83 -10.28
N PRO A 801 -5.87 -26.12 -9.99
CA PRO A 801 -6.89 -25.07 -9.82
C PRO A 801 -6.62 -24.06 -8.72
N HIS A 802 -5.80 -24.41 -7.72
CA HIS A 802 -5.43 -23.54 -6.61
C HIS A 802 -4.16 -22.70 -6.89
N GLU A 803 -3.46 -22.99 -7.98
CA GLU A 803 -2.27 -22.25 -8.41
C GLU A 803 -2.68 -21.08 -9.32
N VAL A 804 -2.38 -19.86 -8.88
CA VAL A 804 -2.70 -18.63 -9.61
C VAL A 804 -1.41 -17.85 -9.83
N ASP A 805 -1.07 -17.55 -11.09
CA ASP A 805 0.05 -16.69 -11.43
C ASP A 805 -0.38 -15.21 -11.54
N LEU A 806 -0.11 -14.45 -10.48
CA LEU A 806 -0.43 -13.03 -10.38
C LEU A 806 0.47 -12.16 -11.29
N VAL A 807 1.66 -12.63 -11.67
CA VAL A 807 2.51 -11.92 -12.63
C VAL A 807 1.93 -12.04 -14.03
N ALA A 808 1.55 -13.25 -14.45
CA ALA A 808 0.88 -13.47 -15.72
C ALA A 808 -0.44 -12.69 -15.82
N LEU A 809 -1.22 -12.66 -14.73
CA LEU A 809 -2.41 -11.82 -14.64
C LEU A 809 -2.09 -10.34 -14.84
N LEU A 810 -1.05 -9.81 -14.17
CA LEU A 810 -0.67 -8.41 -14.30
C LEU A 810 -0.18 -8.07 -15.71
N VAL A 811 0.54 -8.99 -16.37
CA VAL A 811 0.92 -8.87 -17.80
C VAL A 811 -0.31 -8.79 -18.70
N ALA A 812 -1.28 -9.70 -18.51
CA ALA A 812 -2.53 -9.70 -19.26
C ALA A 812 -3.31 -8.40 -19.04
N ARG A 813 -3.40 -7.94 -17.78
CA ARG A 813 -4.08 -6.70 -17.43
C ARG A 813 -3.39 -5.47 -18.00
N LEU A 814 -2.06 -5.40 -17.92
CA LEU A 814 -1.26 -4.31 -18.51
C LEU A 814 -1.42 -4.26 -20.04
N THR A 815 -1.62 -5.41 -20.68
CA THR A 815 -1.90 -5.51 -22.11
C THR A 815 -3.28 -5.01 -22.46
N ALA A 816 -4.31 -5.41 -21.70
CA ALA A 816 -5.71 -5.01 -21.92
C ALA A 816 -5.97 -3.54 -21.55
N GLU A 817 -5.42 -3.07 -20.44
CA GLU A 817 -5.60 -1.72 -19.94
C GLU A 817 -4.38 -0.86 -20.27
N LYS A 818 -4.41 -0.17 -21.41
CA LYS A 818 -3.31 0.70 -21.89
C LYS A 818 -2.96 1.89 -20.99
N ASP A 819 -3.80 2.15 -20.00
CA ASP A 819 -3.59 3.19 -19.00
C ASP A 819 -3.01 2.66 -17.69
N LEU A 820 -3.03 1.35 -17.49
CA LEU A 820 -2.45 0.76 -16.30
C LEU A 820 -0.93 0.98 -16.34
N ARG A 821 -0.38 1.37 -15.19
CA ARG A 821 1.04 1.51 -14.93
C ARG A 821 1.41 0.65 -13.73
N VAL A 822 2.65 0.17 -13.68
CA VAL A 822 3.14 -0.70 -12.62
C VAL A 822 4.43 -0.14 -12.06
N ILE A 823 4.49 0.00 -10.73
CA ILE A 823 5.69 0.36 -9.99
C ILE A 823 6.00 -0.77 -9.02
N VAL A 824 7.21 -1.32 -9.11
CA VAL A 824 7.70 -2.39 -8.24
C VAL A 824 8.93 -1.92 -7.48
N SER A 825 8.82 -1.86 -6.16
CA SER A 825 9.91 -1.65 -5.20
C SER A 825 10.32 -2.99 -4.61
N VAL A 826 11.56 -3.39 -4.84
CA VAL A 826 12.12 -4.65 -4.37
C VAL A 826 13.51 -4.41 -3.82
N PRO A 827 13.93 -5.10 -2.74
CA PRO A 827 15.28 -4.92 -2.23
C PRO A 827 16.29 -5.37 -3.29
N LYS A 828 17.42 -4.66 -3.39
CA LYS A 828 18.49 -5.02 -4.32
C LYS A 828 19.05 -6.41 -3.99
N ARG A 829 19.22 -6.71 -2.70
CA ARG A 829 19.55 -8.04 -2.19
C ARG A 829 18.34 -8.72 -1.56
N ILE A 830 18.16 -10.01 -1.86
CA ILE A 830 17.13 -10.82 -1.20
C ILE A 830 17.44 -10.87 0.30
N PRO A 831 16.46 -10.62 1.19
CA PRO A 831 16.69 -10.47 2.63
C PRO A 831 16.88 -11.82 3.36
N PHE A 832 17.67 -12.72 2.77
CA PHE A 832 18.07 -13.98 3.38
C PHE A 832 19.39 -13.86 4.14
N GLY A 833 19.53 -14.69 5.17
CA GLY A 833 20.71 -14.77 6.01
C GLY A 833 21.92 -15.40 5.30
N PRO A 834 23.13 -15.23 5.87
CA PRO A 834 24.33 -15.90 5.38
C PRO A 834 24.15 -17.41 5.26
N GLY A 835 24.68 -18.02 4.19
CA GLY A 835 24.58 -19.46 3.91
C GLY A 835 23.37 -19.87 3.06
N TYR A 836 22.49 -18.92 2.71
CA TYR A 836 21.32 -19.13 1.84
C TYR A 836 21.46 -18.41 0.49
N GLU A 837 22.70 -18.21 0.03
CA GLU A 837 23.00 -17.51 -1.22
C GLU A 837 22.35 -18.22 -2.42
N SER A 838 22.35 -19.56 -2.45
CA SER A 838 21.69 -20.33 -3.52
C SER A 838 20.17 -20.11 -3.57
N PHE A 839 19.51 -19.93 -2.42
CA PHE A 839 18.09 -19.57 -2.35
C PHE A 839 17.88 -18.15 -2.89
N ALA A 840 18.66 -17.19 -2.41
CA ALA A 840 18.60 -15.81 -2.87
C ALA A 840 18.78 -15.71 -4.39
N GLN A 841 19.69 -16.50 -4.94
CA GLN A 841 19.96 -16.56 -6.37
C GLN A 841 18.76 -17.02 -7.19
N ARG A 842 18.02 -18.03 -6.74
CA ARG A 842 16.79 -18.45 -7.43
C ARG A 842 15.71 -17.37 -7.41
N HIS A 843 15.63 -16.60 -6.33
CA HIS A 843 14.73 -15.46 -6.27
C HIS A 843 15.14 -14.30 -7.19
N TYR A 844 16.45 -14.09 -7.45
CA TYR A 844 16.87 -13.13 -8.50
C TYR A 844 16.42 -13.58 -9.90
N VAL A 845 16.59 -14.86 -10.24
CA VAL A 845 16.15 -15.41 -11.54
C VAL A 845 14.64 -15.24 -11.72
N SER A 846 13.85 -15.63 -10.71
CA SER A 846 12.38 -15.49 -10.74
C SER A 846 11.94 -14.02 -10.87
N ARG A 847 12.55 -13.12 -10.10
CA ARG A 847 12.29 -11.68 -10.19
C ARG A 847 12.61 -11.12 -11.57
N ASN A 848 13.77 -11.46 -12.12
CA ASN A 848 14.17 -10.95 -13.43
C ASN A 848 13.22 -11.44 -14.53
N ALA A 849 12.83 -12.72 -14.49
CA ALA A 849 11.85 -13.27 -15.43
C ALA A 849 10.50 -12.55 -15.34
N ALA A 850 10.00 -12.30 -14.13
CA ALA A 850 8.75 -11.57 -13.91
C ALA A 850 8.84 -10.11 -14.41
N VAL A 851 9.95 -9.42 -14.15
CA VAL A 851 10.17 -8.06 -14.65
C VAL A 851 10.27 -8.02 -16.17
N ASP A 852 10.99 -8.96 -16.77
CA ASP A 852 11.15 -9.03 -18.21
C ASP A 852 9.80 -9.33 -18.89
N ALA A 853 8.95 -10.18 -18.30
CA ALA A 853 7.58 -10.40 -18.77
C ALA A 853 6.71 -9.13 -18.72
N LEU A 854 6.78 -8.36 -17.62
CA LEU A 854 6.07 -7.08 -17.50
C LEU A 854 6.58 -6.04 -18.52
N ARG A 855 7.90 -5.93 -18.68
CA ARG A 855 8.50 -4.99 -19.64
C ARG A 855 8.27 -5.40 -21.09
N ALA A 856 8.13 -6.70 -21.38
CA ALA A 856 7.74 -7.17 -22.70
C ALA A 856 6.31 -6.75 -23.06
N ALA A 857 5.41 -6.65 -22.07
CA ALA A 857 4.06 -6.15 -22.29
C ALA A 857 4.05 -4.63 -22.60
N ASP A 858 4.79 -3.83 -21.82
CA ASP A 858 5.06 -2.43 -22.14
C ASP A 858 6.21 -1.84 -21.27
N PRO A 859 7.38 -1.52 -21.85
CA PRO A 859 8.51 -1.03 -21.08
C PRO A 859 8.32 0.43 -20.60
N LYS A 860 7.42 1.21 -21.22
CA LYS A 860 7.19 2.62 -20.86
C LYS A 860 6.25 2.77 -19.66
N ARG A 861 5.51 1.71 -19.29
CA ARG A 861 4.51 1.68 -18.21
C ARG A 861 4.92 0.85 -17.00
N VAL A 862 6.15 0.34 -16.98
CA VAL A 862 6.69 -0.47 -15.88
C VAL A 862 7.96 0.17 -15.33
N VAL A 863 7.95 0.50 -14.04
CA VAL A 863 9.14 0.98 -13.31
C VAL A 863 9.47 -0.02 -12.22
N VAL A 864 10.74 -0.43 -12.17
CA VAL A 864 11.26 -1.31 -11.12
C VAL A 864 12.49 -0.66 -10.55
N TYR A 865 12.57 -0.55 -9.23
CA TYR A 865 13.67 0.09 -8.54
C TYR A 865 14.01 -0.61 -7.22
N HIS A 866 15.20 -0.32 -6.72
CA HIS A 866 15.65 -0.70 -5.40
C HIS A 866 15.66 0.51 -4.47
N PRO A 867 14.99 0.43 -3.30
CA PRO A 867 15.06 1.51 -2.35
C PRO A 867 16.44 1.58 -1.69
N VAL A 868 16.92 2.81 -1.46
CA VAL A 868 18.19 3.09 -0.77
C VAL A 868 17.86 3.61 0.63
N GLY A 869 18.40 2.95 1.66
CA GLY A 869 18.18 3.36 3.05
C GLY A 869 19.09 4.51 3.43
N PHE A 870 20.39 4.33 3.18
CA PHE A 870 21.43 5.34 3.34
C PHE A 870 22.35 5.27 2.13
N PRO A 871 22.99 6.35 1.65
CA PRO A 871 23.92 6.25 0.54
C PRO A 871 24.89 5.07 0.70
N GLY A 872 25.05 4.23 -0.33
CA GLY A 872 25.88 3.01 -0.27
C GLY A 872 25.35 1.87 0.63
N ARG A 873 24.12 1.96 1.14
CA ARG A 873 23.40 0.92 1.89
C ARG A 873 21.97 0.78 1.40
N GLN A 874 21.59 -0.43 1.03
CA GLN A 874 20.26 -0.75 0.53
C GLN A 874 19.25 -0.72 1.68
N GLU A 875 18.03 -0.28 1.42
CA GLU A 875 16.92 -0.49 2.35
C GLU A 875 16.48 -1.96 2.28
N ILE A 876 16.30 -2.59 3.44
CA ILE A 876 15.86 -3.98 3.53
C ILE A 876 14.34 -3.98 3.73
N VAL A 877 13.61 -4.27 2.66
CA VAL A 877 12.16 -4.47 2.69
C VAL A 877 11.85 -5.88 3.18
N ARG A 878 10.95 -6.04 4.16
CA ARG A 878 10.58 -7.35 4.74
C ARG A 878 9.11 -7.73 4.61
N GLY A 879 8.23 -6.80 4.23
CA GLY A 879 6.80 -7.05 4.09
C GLY A 879 6.23 -6.49 2.81
N ALA A 880 4.93 -6.65 2.66
CA ALA A 880 4.21 -6.21 1.47
C ALA A 880 3.42 -4.91 1.71
N LEU A 881 3.44 -4.06 0.70
CA LEU A 881 2.42 -3.05 0.45
C LEU A 881 2.03 -3.14 -1.02
N VAL A 882 0.79 -3.52 -1.28
CA VAL A 882 0.19 -3.52 -2.61
C VAL A 882 -0.97 -2.54 -2.61
N THR A 883 -0.96 -1.55 -3.49
CA THR A 883 -2.12 -0.66 -3.71
C THR A 883 -2.55 -0.72 -5.16
N VAL A 884 -3.85 -0.83 -5.38
CA VAL A 884 -4.46 -0.87 -6.71
C VAL A 884 -5.41 0.32 -6.86
N ASP A 885 -5.10 1.19 -7.81
CA ASP A 885 -5.89 2.37 -8.22
C ASP A 885 -6.31 3.32 -7.07
N ASP A 886 -5.56 3.31 -5.96
CA ASP A 886 -5.90 4.02 -4.71
C ASP A 886 -7.30 3.66 -4.14
N VAL A 887 -7.85 2.48 -4.45
CA VAL A 887 -9.20 2.01 -4.00
C VAL A 887 -9.18 0.66 -3.30
N TRP A 888 -8.05 -0.03 -3.34
CA TRP A 888 -7.81 -1.28 -2.65
C TRP A 888 -6.35 -1.35 -2.20
N ALA A 889 -6.12 -1.83 -0.98
CA ALA A 889 -4.78 -2.04 -0.46
C ALA A 889 -4.67 -3.35 0.30
N LEU A 890 -3.49 -3.96 0.20
CA LEU A 890 -3.03 -5.03 1.08
C LEU A 890 -1.70 -4.62 1.70
N SER A 891 -1.57 -4.77 3.01
CA SER A 891 -0.30 -4.56 3.68
C SER A 891 -0.12 -5.53 4.85
N GLY A 892 1.09 -6.03 4.99
CA GLY A 892 1.42 -7.05 5.98
C GLY A 892 2.78 -7.66 5.74
N THR A 893 2.87 -8.98 5.89
CA THR A 893 4.12 -9.73 6.07
C THR A 893 4.37 -10.75 4.97
N SER A 894 3.42 -10.98 4.07
CA SER A 894 3.65 -11.82 2.89
C SER A 894 4.62 -11.19 1.91
N SER A 895 4.99 -11.97 0.90
CA SER A 895 5.79 -11.51 -0.23
C SER A 895 5.14 -11.92 -1.54
N PHE A 896 5.41 -11.18 -2.62
CA PHE A 896 4.85 -11.44 -3.95
C PHE A 896 5.62 -12.56 -4.64
N SER A 897 5.66 -13.73 -4.01
CA SER A 897 6.23 -14.96 -4.56
C SER A 897 5.32 -16.13 -4.19
N ARG A 898 5.51 -17.27 -4.85
CA ARG A 898 4.75 -18.48 -4.53
C ARG A 898 4.91 -18.86 -3.06
N ARG A 899 6.15 -18.85 -2.56
CA ARG A 899 6.46 -19.13 -1.16
C ARG A 899 5.79 -18.14 -0.21
N GLY A 900 5.82 -16.84 -0.51
CA GLY A 900 5.24 -15.80 0.34
C GLY A 900 3.72 -15.86 0.49
N LEU A 901 3.03 -16.29 -0.56
CA LEU A 901 1.56 -16.34 -0.59
C LEU A 901 0.97 -17.69 -0.18
N THR A 902 1.80 -18.73 -0.04
CA THR A 902 1.29 -20.11 0.11
C THR A 902 2.06 -20.97 1.11
N PHE A 903 3.37 -20.76 1.27
CA PHE A 903 4.24 -21.64 2.07
C PHE A 903 4.67 -21.01 3.39
N ASP A 904 5.35 -19.86 3.33
CA ASP A 904 5.78 -19.13 4.51
C ASP A 904 4.55 -18.61 5.29
N GLY A 905 4.67 -18.62 6.61
CA GLY A 905 3.58 -18.15 7.45
C GLY A 905 3.54 -16.62 7.43
N SER A 906 2.42 -16.06 7.00
CA SER A 906 2.25 -14.61 6.97
C SER A 906 0.81 -14.20 7.32
N ILE A 907 0.72 -12.99 7.85
CA ILE A 907 -0.53 -12.29 8.14
C ILE A 907 -0.52 -10.97 7.38
N ASP A 908 -1.60 -10.72 6.65
CA ASP A 908 -1.84 -9.49 5.91
C ASP A 908 -3.19 -8.91 6.27
N VAL A 909 -3.37 -7.61 6.05
CA VAL A 909 -4.67 -6.97 6.10
C VAL A 909 -4.96 -6.35 4.74
N CYS A 910 -6.05 -6.79 4.12
CA CYS A 910 -6.62 -6.10 2.97
C CYS A 910 -7.71 -5.13 3.45
N PHE A 911 -7.81 -3.97 2.83
CA PHE A 911 -8.76 -2.95 3.26
C PHE A 911 -9.10 -1.94 2.16
N ILE A 912 -10.23 -1.27 2.37
CA ILE A 912 -10.65 -0.05 1.69
C ILE A 912 -10.93 1.06 2.70
N ASP A 913 -10.87 2.30 2.23
CA ASP A 913 -11.47 3.43 2.93
C ASP A 913 -12.82 3.77 2.29
N ARG A 914 -13.88 3.74 3.07
CA ARG A 914 -15.23 4.14 2.65
C ARG A 914 -15.31 5.64 2.41
N GLN A 915 -14.38 6.44 2.92
CA GLN A 915 -14.31 7.86 2.61
C GLN A 915 -13.68 8.06 1.23
N LEU A 916 -14.49 8.58 0.30
CA LEU A 916 -14.07 8.91 -1.05
C LEU A 916 -13.61 10.37 -1.14
N ARG A 917 -12.55 10.54 -1.93
CA ARG A 917 -11.92 11.83 -2.21
C ARG A 917 -11.34 11.76 -3.62
N ASP A 918 -11.75 12.70 -4.48
CA ASP A 918 -11.43 12.70 -5.90
C ASP A 918 -11.77 11.33 -6.57
N GLY A 919 -12.81 10.66 -6.05
CA GLY A 919 -13.29 9.37 -6.52
C GLY A 919 -12.49 8.15 -6.07
N VAL A 920 -11.51 8.28 -5.17
CA VAL A 920 -10.69 7.16 -4.64
C VAL A 920 -10.73 7.09 -3.12
N SER A 921 -10.22 6.00 -2.53
CA SER A 921 -10.16 5.82 -1.07
C SER A 921 -9.09 6.74 -0.45
N ALA A 922 -9.51 7.68 0.41
CA ALA A 922 -8.64 8.73 0.92
C ALA A 922 -7.41 8.19 1.66
N ALA A 923 -7.60 7.28 2.62
CA ALA A 923 -6.51 6.70 3.40
C ALA A 923 -5.53 5.87 2.56
N ILE A 924 -6.00 5.22 1.47
CA ILE A 924 -5.14 4.43 0.59
C ILE A 924 -4.27 5.35 -0.27
N ALA A 925 -4.88 6.38 -0.87
CA ALA A 925 -4.15 7.39 -1.64
C ALA A 925 -3.06 8.06 -0.79
N ASP A 926 -3.39 8.42 0.46
CA ASP A 926 -2.43 9.01 1.41
C ASP A 926 -1.33 8.01 1.81
N ARG A 927 -1.67 6.73 2.02
CA ARG A 927 -0.68 5.69 2.33
C ARG A 927 0.30 5.45 1.18
N ARG A 928 -0.18 5.32 -0.07
CA ARG A 928 0.69 5.20 -1.25
C ARG A 928 1.62 6.40 -1.35
N ARG A 929 1.08 7.60 -1.18
CA ARG A 929 1.85 8.85 -1.26
C ARG A 929 2.96 8.90 -0.21
N LEU A 930 2.66 8.52 1.03
CA LEU A 930 3.65 8.46 2.11
C LEU A 930 4.73 7.40 1.85
N ALA A 931 4.38 6.21 1.36
CA ALA A 931 5.34 5.17 1.01
C ALA A 931 6.32 5.65 -0.09
N MET A 932 5.79 6.27 -1.14
CA MET A 932 6.59 6.86 -2.21
C MET A 932 7.45 8.03 -1.74
N ALA A 933 6.89 8.90 -0.89
CA ALA A 933 7.59 10.06 -0.38
C ALA A 933 8.77 9.67 0.53
N ARG A 934 8.61 8.63 1.36
CA ARG A 934 9.72 8.01 2.11
C ARG A 934 10.85 7.60 1.15
N THR A 935 10.53 6.84 0.10
CA THR A 935 11.53 6.38 -0.87
C THR A 935 12.23 7.52 -1.59
N LEU A 936 11.55 8.65 -1.83
CA LEU A 936 12.12 9.80 -2.53
C LEU A 936 12.70 10.89 -1.59
N GLY A 937 12.61 10.74 -0.27
CA GLY A 937 13.12 11.73 0.68
C GLY A 937 12.35 13.03 0.66
N VAL A 938 11.04 12.93 0.41
CA VAL A 938 10.13 14.06 0.36
C VAL A 938 9.30 14.05 1.63
N ALA A 939 9.33 15.16 2.38
CA ALA A 939 8.46 15.33 3.54
C ALA A 939 7.06 15.82 3.10
N PRO A 940 5.99 15.39 3.80
CA PRO A 940 4.72 16.09 3.72
C PRO A 940 4.88 17.57 4.12
N PRO A 941 4.23 18.51 3.43
CA PRO A 941 4.27 19.92 3.76
C PRO A 941 3.56 20.17 5.10
N LEU A 942 4.10 21.07 5.91
CA LEU A 942 3.40 21.57 7.08
C LEU A 942 2.30 22.56 6.66
N ALA A 943 1.38 22.84 7.57
CA ALA A 943 0.31 23.79 7.32
C ALA A 943 0.89 25.18 6.96
N GLY A 944 0.47 25.73 5.82
CA GLY A 944 0.94 27.02 5.31
C GLY A 944 2.24 26.97 4.50
N GLU A 945 2.93 25.83 4.45
CA GLU A 945 4.15 25.69 3.65
C GLU A 945 3.84 25.43 2.17
N THR A 946 4.73 25.93 1.29
CA THR A 946 4.68 25.58 -0.13
C THR A 946 5.15 24.15 -0.32
N PRO A 947 4.32 23.25 -0.87
CA PRO A 947 4.71 21.86 -1.05
C PRO A 947 5.85 21.71 -2.06
N ALA A 948 6.78 20.80 -1.77
CA ALA A 948 7.80 20.40 -2.74
C ALA A 948 7.16 19.87 -4.04
N ALA A 949 7.77 20.14 -5.20
CA ALA A 949 7.22 19.74 -6.49
C ALA A 949 6.98 18.22 -6.59
N ASN A 950 7.90 17.41 -6.07
CA ASN A 950 7.76 15.95 -6.03
C ASN A 950 6.59 15.49 -5.16
N TRP A 951 6.33 16.20 -4.05
CA TRP A 951 5.14 15.95 -3.22
C TRP A 951 3.87 16.22 -4.02
N VAL A 952 3.80 17.33 -4.75
CA VAL A 952 2.63 17.65 -5.60
C VAL A 952 2.45 16.59 -6.70
N ARG A 953 3.53 16.20 -7.40
CA ARG A 953 3.48 15.18 -8.45
C ARG A 953 3.03 13.81 -7.95
N SER A 954 3.33 13.46 -6.70
CA SER A 954 2.92 12.18 -6.10
C SER A 954 1.41 12.07 -5.83
N LEU A 955 0.67 13.18 -5.90
CA LEU A 955 -0.78 13.21 -5.64
C LEU A 955 -1.55 12.35 -6.65
N GLN A 956 -1.32 12.57 -7.94
CA GLN A 956 -1.99 11.86 -9.02
C GLN A 956 -1.20 10.62 -9.44
N MET A 957 -1.87 9.48 -9.56
CA MET A 957 -1.25 8.17 -9.87
C MET A 957 -0.34 8.21 -11.12
N ARG A 958 -0.79 8.84 -12.21
CA ARG A 958 0.02 9.00 -13.42
C ARG A 958 1.27 9.83 -13.18
N SER A 959 1.11 10.96 -12.51
CA SER A 959 2.20 11.90 -12.26
C SER A 959 3.24 11.31 -11.30
N ALA A 960 2.79 10.49 -10.36
CA ALA A 960 3.65 9.71 -9.47
C ALA A 960 4.46 8.67 -10.25
N PHE A 961 3.84 7.94 -11.18
CA PHE A 961 4.56 7.01 -12.06
C PHE A 961 5.63 7.73 -12.89
N GLU A 962 5.28 8.84 -13.55
CA GLU A 962 6.24 9.61 -14.35
C GLU A 962 7.41 10.12 -13.51
N LEU A 963 7.16 10.56 -12.27
CA LEU A 963 8.19 10.97 -11.33
C LEU A 963 9.20 9.83 -11.07
N PHE A 964 8.73 8.62 -10.76
CA PHE A 964 9.62 7.48 -10.53
C PHE A 964 10.34 7.05 -11.82
N ARG A 965 9.66 7.07 -12.96
CA ARG A 965 10.27 6.74 -14.26
C ARG A 965 11.42 7.70 -14.58
N GLU A 966 11.23 8.99 -14.37
CA GLU A 966 12.25 10.02 -14.58
C GLU A 966 13.43 9.86 -13.61
N ILE A 967 13.16 9.68 -12.31
CA ILE A 967 14.23 9.52 -11.30
C ILE A 967 15.06 8.27 -11.60
N VAL A 968 14.43 7.13 -11.85
CA VAL A 968 15.14 5.89 -12.20
C VAL A 968 15.89 6.05 -13.53
N GLY A 969 15.29 6.73 -14.52
CA GLY A 969 15.92 7.02 -15.81
C GLY A 969 17.18 7.88 -15.72
N ARG A 970 17.32 8.70 -14.67
CA ARG A 970 18.52 9.50 -14.36
C ARG A 970 19.56 8.76 -13.50
N GLY A 971 19.37 7.46 -13.26
CA GLY A 971 20.24 6.67 -12.38
C GLY A 971 19.84 6.73 -10.90
N GLY A 972 18.68 7.31 -10.58
CA GLY A 972 18.06 7.22 -9.25
C GLY A 972 18.39 8.33 -8.25
N ASP A 973 19.20 9.33 -8.65
CA ASP A 973 19.57 10.52 -7.87
C ASP A 973 20.12 10.23 -6.45
N GLY A 974 20.63 9.02 -6.21
CA GLY A 974 21.05 8.56 -4.87
C GLY A 974 19.90 8.28 -3.89
N LEU A 975 18.65 8.32 -4.37
CA LEU A 975 17.43 8.05 -3.59
C LEU A 975 16.89 6.64 -3.81
N VAL A 976 17.06 6.14 -5.04
CA VAL A 976 16.74 4.78 -5.47
C VAL A 976 17.85 4.29 -6.37
N GLU A 977 17.89 2.99 -6.65
CA GLU A 977 18.75 2.42 -7.68
C GLU A 977 17.91 1.74 -8.77
N PRO A 978 18.33 1.78 -10.05
CA PRO A 978 17.74 0.94 -11.09
C PRO A 978 17.85 -0.56 -10.76
N LEU A 979 17.03 -1.39 -11.41
CA LEU A 979 17.06 -2.84 -11.25
C LEU A 979 18.46 -3.42 -11.52
N TRP A 980 19.09 -3.96 -10.49
CA TRP A 980 20.27 -4.81 -10.56
C TRP A 980 19.83 -6.26 -10.75
N ARG A 981 20.32 -6.93 -11.81
CA ARG A 981 19.88 -8.29 -12.18
C ARG A 981 20.43 -9.41 -11.27
N GLY A 982 21.35 -9.13 -10.36
CA GLY A 982 22.03 -10.21 -9.62
C GLY A 982 23.27 -10.69 -10.37
N LEU A 983 23.86 -11.81 -9.91
CA LEU A 983 25.04 -12.41 -10.54
C LEU A 983 24.64 -13.23 -11.79
N PRO A 984 25.56 -13.40 -12.77
CA PRO A 984 25.30 -14.24 -13.94
C PRO A 984 24.93 -15.67 -13.57
N GLU A 985 23.95 -16.25 -14.28
CA GLU A 985 23.40 -17.58 -13.94
C GLU A 985 24.41 -18.73 -14.05
N ALA A 986 25.38 -18.59 -14.96
CA ALA A 986 26.44 -19.58 -15.18
C ALA A 986 27.37 -19.76 -13.97
N ASP A 987 27.42 -18.77 -13.08
CA ASP A 987 28.30 -18.77 -11.91
C ASP A 987 27.60 -19.33 -10.66
N LEU A 988 26.41 -19.93 -10.80
CA LEU A 988 25.52 -20.27 -9.69
C LEU A 988 25.42 -21.78 -9.41
N PRO A 989 25.41 -22.21 -8.13
CA PRO A 989 25.08 -23.59 -7.76
C PRO A 989 23.65 -23.97 -8.18
N ALA A 990 23.47 -25.16 -8.76
CA ALA A 990 22.15 -25.64 -9.13
C ALA A 990 21.29 -25.94 -7.88
N LEU A 991 20.20 -25.18 -7.68
CA LEU A 991 19.16 -25.43 -6.68
C LEU A 991 17.79 -25.56 -7.36
N ASP A 992 17.01 -26.58 -6.97
CA ASP A 992 15.65 -26.80 -7.47
C ASP A 992 14.71 -25.67 -7.00
N ALA A 993 13.97 -25.08 -7.94
CA ALA A 993 12.99 -24.01 -7.65
C ALA A 993 11.89 -24.46 -6.67
N ARG A 994 11.54 -25.74 -6.67
CA ARG A 994 10.56 -26.33 -5.73
C ARG A 994 11.06 -26.36 -4.28
N ILE A 995 12.36 -26.15 -4.06
CA ILE A 995 12.97 -26.06 -2.73
C ILE A 995 13.13 -24.60 -2.31
N ALA A 996 13.56 -23.72 -3.23
CA ALA A 996 13.81 -22.32 -2.93
C ALA A 996 12.54 -21.47 -2.77
N ASP A 997 11.53 -21.76 -3.60
CA ASP A 997 10.25 -21.05 -3.64
C ASP A 997 9.09 -22.06 -3.69
N PRO A 998 8.93 -22.93 -2.68
CA PRO A 998 7.94 -24.03 -2.70
C PRO A 998 6.50 -23.54 -2.77
N ASP A 999 5.63 -24.43 -3.22
CA ASP A 999 4.18 -24.30 -3.03
C ASP A 999 3.77 -24.87 -1.66
N GLY A 1000 2.83 -24.21 -0.99
CA GLY A 1000 2.33 -24.61 0.33
C GLY A 1000 1.56 -25.94 0.38
N ARG A 1001 0.97 -26.38 -0.73
CA ARG A 1001 0.27 -27.66 -0.86
C ARG A 1001 1.18 -28.66 -1.57
N GLY A 1002 1.28 -29.89 -1.08
CA GLY A 1002 2.10 -30.94 -1.70
C GLY A 1002 3.62 -30.85 -1.43
N PHE A 1003 4.11 -29.84 -0.71
CA PHE A 1003 5.50 -29.83 -0.20
C PHE A 1003 5.89 -31.11 0.57
N PRO A 1004 5.01 -31.74 1.38
CA PRO A 1004 5.34 -32.98 2.08
C PRO A 1004 5.81 -34.10 1.14
N ALA A 1005 5.29 -34.16 -0.09
CA ALA A 1005 5.66 -35.19 -1.08
C ALA A 1005 7.12 -35.06 -1.58
N ILE A 1006 7.74 -33.87 -1.45
CA ILE A 1006 9.13 -33.62 -1.85
C ILE A 1006 10.07 -33.42 -0.64
N SER A 1007 9.57 -33.58 0.58
CA SER A 1007 10.32 -33.39 1.83
C SER A 1007 11.51 -34.35 1.99
N GLY A 1008 11.45 -35.55 1.40
CA GLY A 1008 12.56 -36.50 1.38
C GLY A 1008 13.76 -36.02 0.55
N ILE A 1009 13.51 -35.37 -0.59
CA ILE A 1009 14.56 -34.73 -1.42
C ILE A 1009 15.14 -33.52 -0.66
N PHE A 1010 14.28 -32.77 0.04
CA PHE A 1010 14.66 -31.62 0.83
C PHE A 1010 15.61 -31.96 2.00
N ALA A 1011 15.44 -33.12 2.66
CA ALA A 1011 16.34 -33.57 3.72
C ALA A 1011 17.80 -33.74 3.25
N SER A 1012 18.02 -34.13 2.00
CA SER A 1012 19.37 -34.25 1.41
C SER A 1012 20.05 -32.90 1.20
N VAL A 1013 19.29 -31.87 0.81
CA VAL A 1013 19.80 -30.49 0.65
C VAL A 1013 20.16 -29.89 2.01
N LEU A 1014 19.34 -30.13 3.03
CA LEU A 1014 19.62 -29.69 4.40
C LEU A 1014 20.89 -30.34 4.96
N ALA A 1015 21.11 -31.64 4.72
CA ALA A 1015 22.34 -32.32 5.14
C ALA A 1015 23.60 -31.67 4.54
N GLY A 1016 23.50 -31.11 3.33
CA GLY A 1016 24.58 -30.36 2.67
C GLY A 1016 24.83 -28.94 3.23
N LEU A 1017 23.87 -28.34 3.94
CA LEU A 1017 24.02 -27.00 4.54
C LEU A 1017 24.76 -27.04 5.90
N GLY A 1018 24.88 -28.21 6.53
CA GLY A 1018 25.54 -28.41 7.83
C GLY A 1018 24.66 -28.07 9.04
N SER A 1019 24.90 -28.71 10.18
CA SER A 1019 24.03 -28.67 11.37
C SER A 1019 23.86 -27.29 12.02
N ALA A 1020 24.82 -26.37 11.84
CA ALA A 1020 24.73 -25.01 12.35
C ALA A 1020 23.76 -24.11 11.54
N ARG A 1021 23.31 -24.58 10.36
CA ARG A 1021 22.47 -23.82 9.42
C ARG A 1021 21.07 -24.44 9.24
N VAL A 1022 20.71 -25.44 10.05
CA VAL A 1022 19.56 -26.35 9.83
C VAL A 1022 18.73 -26.55 11.09
#